data_AF-A0A372RDT5-F1
#
_entry.id   AF-A0A372RDT5-F1
#
_cell.length_a   1.000
_cell.length_b   1.000
_cell.length_c   1.000
_cell.angle_alpha   90.00
_cell.angle_beta   90.00
_cell.angle_gamma   90.00
#
_symmetry.space_group_name_H-M   'P 1'
#
loop_
_entity.id
_entity.type
_entity.pdbx_description
1 polymer ?
#
loop_
_entity_poly.entity_id
_entity_poly.type
_entity_poly.pdbx_seq_one_letter_code
_entity_poly.pdbx_strand_id
1 'polypeptide(L)'
;MNFEEIEEQDGTRFSWNVFPASRLDATRIVVPISCLYTPLREREDLPPIYYEPVTCKAPCRAILNPYCQIDVRGKLWICPFCLQRNAFPPHYKDISNTNLPAELLPKFTTIEYTLSRASQVPPIFLFVVDTCLEDDDLKALKDSLVVSLSLLPPKALVGLITFGTMTQVHELGYSECPKSYVFRGTKEFSSKQIQEMLGLSGPGVRPAMQRTGQPGVAQNLSASRFLLPVEQCDFQLTSILEQLQRDPWPVANDKRPQRCTGVAMSVAIGLMEATYSNTGARIMLFCGGAATEGPGMVVGNELKEPIRSHHDIEKDNVKYYKKATKFYEALAKRASANGHIVDIFAGCLDQVGLLEMKSLVNSTGGFMILSDSFTTAIFKQSFQRIFNKDAQSNLQMGFNATIDVQTTREMRVCGLIGHAISANKKSASVAETEIGIANTSAWKMCGINPKTTVAVYFEVVSQHGQPLQPGSRGLIQFLTHYQHSSGQFRLRVTTVARNFAEGNSPQIAQSFDQEAAAVLMARIAVFKAEIDDGPDVLRWLDRMLIRLCQKFADYVKEDPSSFRLATNFSIYPQFMFHLRRSQFLQVFNNSPDETAFYRHVLNHEDVNNSLIMIQPTLMSYGFVQPPQPVLLDSISIKPDVILLLDTFFHILIFHGETIAQWRKAGYQDQEGYENFKELLEAPKADSEELLADRFPIPRYIVCDQHGSQARFLLSKLNPSTTHVSGSMYGTPQGQAIFTDDVSLQVFMEHLKKLAVSGST
;
A
#
# COMPACT_ATOMS: atom_id res chain seq x y z
N MET A 1 5.27 21.48 -17.43
CA MET A 1 4.95 20.04 -17.55
C MET A 1 3.92 19.78 -16.48
N ASN A 2 2.74 19.28 -16.85
CA ASN A 2 1.72 18.94 -15.87
C ASN A 2 2.03 17.53 -15.35
N PHE A 3 2.26 17.38 -14.05
CA PHE A 3 2.63 16.09 -13.45
C PHE A 3 1.42 15.16 -13.35
N GLU A 4 0.23 15.70 -13.15
CA GLU A 4 -1.03 14.95 -13.04
C GLU A 4 -1.41 14.30 -14.37
N GLU A 5 -1.25 15.00 -15.49
CA GLU A 5 -1.50 14.44 -16.84
C GLU A 5 -0.63 13.20 -17.12
N ILE A 6 0.62 13.20 -16.65
CA ILE A 6 1.53 12.05 -16.79
C ILE A 6 1.08 10.89 -15.91
N GLU A 7 0.59 11.18 -14.71
CA GLU A 7 0.06 10.17 -13.78
C GLU A 7 -1.23 9.55 -14.29
N GLU A 8 -2.15 10.35 -14.81
CA GLU A 8 -3.35 9.87 -15.49
C GLU A 8 -3.00 9.02 -16.69
N GLN A 9 -1.99 9.43 -17.48
CA GLN A 9 -1.60 8.69 -18.66
C GLN A 9 -0.91 7.37 -18.34
N ASP A 10 0.14 7.39 -17.53
CA ASP A 10 1.07 6.26 -17.36
C ASP A 10 1.03 5.63 -15.96
N GLY A 11 0.29 6.21 -15.01
CA GLY A 11 0.34 5.80 -13.61
C GLY A 11 1.71 6.03 -12.99
N THR A 12 2.45 7.06 -13.43
CA THR A 12 3.80 7.37 -12.92
C THR A 12 3.93 8.81 -12.45
N ARG A 13 4.57 9.00 -11.29
CA ARG A 13 4.98 10.31 -10.76
C ARG A 13 6.45 10.25 -10.35
N PHE A 14 7.29 11.07 -10.98
CA PHE A 14 8.74 11.08 -10.78
C PHE A 14 9.17 12.23 -9.88
N SER A 15 10.15 12.00 -9.00
CA SER A 15 10.81 13.07 -8.23
C SER A 15 11.46 14.13 -9.13
N TRP A 16 12.03 13.70 -10.26
CA TRP A 16 12.65 14.55 -11.27
C TRP A 16 12.18 14.14 -12.67
N ASN A 17 11.70 15.07 -13.47
CA ASN A 17 11.28 14.80 -14.86
C ASN A 17 12.34 15.15 -15.91
N VAL A 18 13.52 15.59 -15.47
CA VAL A 18 14.74 15.71 -16.26
C VAL A 18 15.88 15.14 -15.44
N PHE A 19 16.61 14.20 -16.01
CA PHE A 19 17.65 13.47 -15.30
C PHE A 19 19.02 14.13 -15.50
N PRO A 20 19.86 14.23 -14.46
CA PRO A 20 21.24 14.62 -14.65
C PRO A 20 21.99 13.64 -15.56
N ALA A 21 22.82 14.16 -16.45
CA ALA A 21 23.56 13.36 -17.43
C ALA A 21 24.71 12.54 -16.83
N SER A 22 25.15 12.85 -15.61
CA SER A 22 26.29 12.17 -14.95
C SER A 22 25.94 11.70 -13.53
N ARG A 23 26.59 10.61 -13.09
CA ARG A 23 26.45 10.07 -11.73
C ARG A 23 26.79 11.11 -10.65
N LEU A 24 27.81 11.94 -10.89
CA LEU A 24 28.22 13.00 -9.95
C LEU A 24 27.14 14.06 -9.78
N ASP A 25 26.46 14.44 -10.86
CA ASP A 25 25.39 15.42 -10.78
C ASP A 25 24.13 14.81 -10.16
N ALA A 26 23.85 13.53 -10.43
CA ALA A 26 22.75 12.79 -9.82
C ALA A 26 22.87 12.65 -8.30
N THR A 27 24.09 12.59 -7.73
CA THR A 27 24.25 12.59 -6.27
C THR A 27 24.11 13.99 -5.67
N ARG A 28 24.40 15.05 -6.44
CA ARG A 28 24.30 16.45 -5.98
C ARG A 28 22.89 16.99 -5.92
N ILE A 29 21.91 16.37 -6.59
CA ILE A 29 20.49 16.75 -6.52
C ILE A 29 19.77 16.22 -5.28
N VAL A 30 20.46 15.43 -4.44
CA VAL A 30 20.05 14.94 -3.11
C VAL A 30 18.88 13.96 -3.12
N VAL A 31 17.70 14.39 -3.57
CA VAL A 31 16.54 13.50 -3.74
C VAL A 31 16.86 12.54 -4.89
N PRO A 32 16.78 11.21 -4.69
CA PRO A 32 17.12 10.25 -5.73
C PRO A 32 16.15 10.34 -6.91
N ILE A 33 16.64 10.01 -8.10
CA ILE A 33 15.78 9.79 -9.26
C ILE A 33 14.92 8.58 -8.96
N SER A 34 13.62 8.79 -8.84
CA SER A 34 12.69 7.76 -8.40
C SER A 34 11.30 8.06 -8.90
N CYS A 35 10.45 7.06 -8.94
CA CYS A 35 9.05 7.21 -9.31
C CYS A 35 8.12 6.37 -8.44
N LEU A 36 6.94 6.92 -8.18
CA LEU A 36 5.78 6.15 -7.76
C LEU A 36 5.12 5.60 -9.03
N TYR A 37 4.85 4.30 -9.05
CA TYR A 37 4.25 3.59 -10.16
C TYR A 37 3.04 2.80 -9.70
N THR A 38 1.89 3.02 -10.34
CA THR A 38 0.62 2.35 -10.08
C THR A 38 0.32 1.40 -11.24
N PRO A 39 0.67 0.11 -11.13
CA PRO A 39 0.67 -0.81 -12.27
C PRO A 39 -0.70 -1.00 -12.91
N LEU A 40 -1.78 -0.94 -12.12
CA LEU A 40 -3.15 -1.16 -12.58
C LEU A 40 -3.98 0.12 -12.64
N ARG A 41 -3.36 1.30 -12.81
CA ARG A 41 -4.09 2.56 -12.98
C ARG A 41 -5.19 2.43 -14.02
N GLU A 42 -6.45 2.72 -13.69
CA GLU A 42 -7.55 2.54 -14.64
C GLU A 42 -7.45 3.55 -15.80
N ARG A 43 -7.74 3.07 -17.03
CA ARG A 43 -7.73 3.84 -18.28
C ARG A 43 -8.92 3.42 -19.13
N GLU A 44 -10.04 4.13 -19.01
CA GLU A 44 -11.27 3.79 -19.73
C GLU A 44 -11.13 3.90 -21.25
N ASP A 45 -10.26 4.80 -21.72
CA ASP A 45 -10.01 5.04 -23.14
C ASP A 45 -9.13 3.95 -23.80
N LEU A 46 -8.46 3.11 -23.01
CA LEU A 46 -7.51 2.09 -23.49
C LEU A 46 -7.86 0.68 -22.96
N PRO A 47 -8.84 0.00 -23.55
CA PRO A 47 -9.17 -1.36 -23.16
C PRO A 47 -8.03 -2.35 -23.50
N PRO A 48 -7.98 -3.52 -22.83
CA PRO A 48 -6.98 -4.54 -23.10
C PRO A 48 -7.03 -5.03 -24.56
N ILE A 49 -5.87 -5.23 -25.16
CA ILE A 49 -5.72 -5.76 -26.52
C ILE A 49 -5.58 -7.28 -26.51
N TYR A 50 -6.12 -7.94 -27.53
CA TYR A 50 -6.27 -9.41 -27.61
C TYR A 50 -5.25 -10.07 -28.55
N TYR A 51 -3.97 -9.74 -28.38
CA TYR A 51 -2.88 -10.39 -29.09
C TYR A 51 -1.60 -10.40 -28.26
N GLU A 52 -0.63 -11.23 -28.67
CA GLU A 52 0.64 -11.39 -27.96
C GLU A 52 1.56 -10.17 -28.15
N PRO A 53 2.27 -9.74 -27.09
CA PRO A 53 3.20 -8.62 -27.17
C PRO A 53 4.42 -8.96 -28.04
N VAL A 54 4.89 -7.99 -28.81
CA VAL A 54 6.11 -8.15 -29.63
C VAL A 54 7.36 -7.94 -28.77
N THR A 55 8.10 -9.00 -28.51
CA THR A 55 9.29 -8.99 -27.65
C THR A 55 10.59 -8.81 -28.44
N CYS A 56 11.52 -8.01 -27.91
CA CYS A 56 12.91 -7.96 -28.36
C CYS A 56 13.59 -9.32 -28.13
N LYS A 57 14.57 -9.65 -28.97
CA LYS A 57 15.42 -10.83 -28.79
C LYS A 57 16.10 -10.85 -27.41
N ALA A 58 16.29 -12.07 -26.89
CA ALA A 58 17.05 -12.32 -25.68
C ALA A 58 18.52 -11.87 -25.86
N PRO A 59 19.18 -11.36 -24.80
CA PRO A 59 18.74 -11.34 -23.41
C PRO A 59 17.84 -10.15 -23.00
N CYS A 60 17.61 -9.17 -23.90
CA CYS A 60 16.89 -7.94 -23.58
C CYS A 60 15.43 -8.17 -23.18
N ARG A 61 14.64 -8.83 -24.05
CA ARG A 61 13.21 -9.11 -23.83
C ARG A 61 12.32 -7.88 -23.56
N ALA A 62 12.78 -6.65 -23.82
CA ALA A 62 11.92 -5.47 -23.82
C ALA A 62 10.77 -5.62 -24.81
N ILE A 63 9.61 -5.05 -24.51
CA ILE A 63 8.43 -5.06 -25.38
C ILE A 63 8.47 -3.87 -26.34
N LEU A 64 8.00 -4.10 -27.57
CA LEU A 64 7.78 -3.05 -28.57
C LEU A 64 6.94 -1.91 -27.96
N ASN A 65 7.35 -0.68 -28.21
CA ASN A 65 6.78 0.50 -27.59
C ASN A 65 6.96 1.74 -28.50
N PRO A 66 6.30 2.87 -28.22
CA PRO A 66 6.30 4.04 -29.11
C PRO A 66 7.69 4.68 -29.34
N TYR A 67 8.69 4.35 -28.52
CA TYR A 67 10.05 4.88 -28.66
C TYR A 67 10.97 3.98 -29.49
N CYS A 68 10.47 2.86 -30.02
CA CYS A 68 11.21 2.04 -30.96
C CYS A 68 11.35 2.74 -32.32
N GLN A 69 12.57 2.74 -32.87
CA GLN A 69 12.76 3.19 -34.25
C GLN A 69 12.29 2.09 -35.19
N ILE A 70 11.43 2.43 -36.14
CA ILE A 70 10.86 1.47 -37.10
C ILE A 70 11.40 1.72 -38.51
N ASP A 71 11.75 0.64 -39.19
CA ASP A 71 12.01 0.62 -40.63
C ASP A 71 10.87 -0.13 -41.31
N VAL A 72 9.91 0.63 -41.83
CA VAL A 72 8.72 0.13 -42.52
C VAL A 72 9.08 -0.59 -43.82
N ARG A 73 10.16 -0.16 -44.52
CA ARG A 73 10.60 -0.76 -45.78
C ARG A 73 11.29 -2.10 -45.54
N GLY A 74 12.20 -2.13 -44.57
CA GLY A 74 12.89 -3.34 -44.13
C GLY A 74 12.03 -4.28 -43.28
N LYS A 75 10.87 -3.81 -42.79
CA LYS A 75 10.00 -4.51 -41.82
C LYS A 75 10.75 -4.91 -40.55
N LEU A 76 11.57 -3.98 -40.05
CA LEU A 76 12.38 -4.13 -38.86
C LEU A 76 12.05 -3.05 -37.82
N TRP A 77 12.41 -3.29 -36.57
CA TRP A 77 12.42 -2.29 -35.51
C TRP A 77 13.69 -2.41 -34.67
N ILE A 78 14.10 -1.29 -34.07
CA ILE A 78 15.29 -1.19 -33.22
C ILE A 78 14.82 -0.97 -31.79
N CYS A 79 15.23 -1.88 -30.90
CA CYS A 79 14.91 -1.78 -29.49
C CYS A 79 15.70 -0.62 -28.83
N PRO A 80 15.07 0.33 -28.14
CA PRO A 80 15.77 1.47 -27.54
C PRO A 80 16.64 1.07 -26.32
N PHE A 81 16.37 -0.08 -25.70
CA PHE A 81 17.09 -0.55 -24.52
C PHE A 81 18.43 -1.23 -24.85
N CYS A 82 18.45 -2.08 -25.88
CA CYS A 82 19.66 -2.83 -26.27
C CYS A 82 20.25 -2.44 -27.63
N LEU A 83 19.54 -1.62 -28.43
CA LEU A 83 19.87 -1.20 -29.80
C LEU A 83 19.89 -2.34 -30.84
N GLN A 84 19.34 -3.50 -30.50
CA GLN A 84 19.26 -4.65 -31.40
C GLN A 84 18.16 -4.46 -32.44
N ARG A 85 18.45 -4.88 -33.68
CA ARG A 85 17.47 -4.96 -34.78
C ARG A 85 16.64 -6.24 -34.65
N ASN A 86 15.32 -6.08 -34.67
CA ASN A 86 14.34 -7.14 -34.59
C ASN A 86 13.45 -7.11 -35.84
N ALA A 87 13.04 -8.27 -36.32
CA ALA A 87 12.05 -8.35 -37.40
C ALA A 87 10.64 -8.23 -36.81
N PHE A 88 9.72 -7.61 -37.55
CA PHE A 88 8.32 -7.65 -37.18
C PHE A 88 7.75 -9.07 -37.38
N PRO A 89 6.78 -9.49 -36.54
CA PRO A 89 6.12 -10.77 -36.70
C PRO A 89 5.25 -10.78 -37.98
N PRO A 90 4.88 -11.97 -38.51
CA PRO A 90 4.15 -12.08 -39.78
C PRO A 90 2.81 -11.34 -39.83
N HIS A 91 2.13 -11.18 -38.69
CA HIS A 91 0.85 -10.46 -38.61
C HIS A 91 1.01 -8.93 -38.78
N TYR A 92 2.23 -8.39 -38.72
CA TYR A 92 2.55 -6.98 -39.02
C TYR A 92 3.10 -6.77 -40.43
N LYS A 93 2.86 -7.72 -41.35
CA LYS A 93 3.30 -7.62 -42.75
C LYS A 93 2.84 -6.32 -43.43
N ASP A 94 1.64 -5.85 -43.11
CA ASP A 94 1.02 -4.66 -43.72
C ASP A 94 1.31 -3.36 -42.96
N ILE A 95 2.29 -3.35 -42.05
CA ILE A 95 2.69 -2.14 -41.32
C ILE A 95 3.10 -1.02 -42.28
N SER A 96 2.60 0.19 -42.04
CA SER A 96 2.91 1.40 -42.82
C SER A 96 2.89 2.64 -41.91
N ASN A 97 3.32 3.80 -42.40
CA ASN A 97 3.26 5.04 -41.61
C ASN A 97 1.82 5.47 -41.27
N THR A 98 0.82 4.99 -42.02
CA THR A 98 -0.60 5.26 -41.77
C THR A 98 -1.32 4.10 -41.08
N ASN A 99 -0.67 2.94 -40.98
CA ASN A 99 -1.18 1.72 -40.36
C ASN A 99 -0.15 1.18 -39.37
N LEU A 100 -0.08 1.85 -38.21
CA LEU A 100 0.78 1.44 -37.11
C LEU A 100 -0.03 0.61 -36.10
N PRO A 101 0.56 -0.45 -35.54
CA PRO A 101 -0.04 -1.19 -34.45
C PRO A 101 -0.14 -0.31 -33.19
N ALA A 102 -1.06 -0.66 -32.29
CA ALA A 102 -1.44 0.20 -31.17
C ALA A 102 -0.25 0.57 -30.27
N GLU A 103 0.63 -0.39 -29.97
CA GLU A 103 1.80 -0.21 -29.11
C GLU A 103 2.89 0.70 -29.69
N LEU A 104 2.76 1.13 -30.95
CA LEU A 104 3.65 2.13 -31.56
C LEU A 104 3.02 3.53 -31.59
N LEU A 105 1.75 3.67 -31.25
CA LEU A 105 1.08 4.96 -31.20
C LEU A 105 1.55 5.76 -29.98
N PRO A 106 1.89 7.06 -30.11
CA PRO A 106 2.39 7.87 -28.99
C PRO A 106 1.45 7.96 -27.78
N LYS A 107 0.14 7.74 -27.98
CA LYS A 107 -0.85 7.72 -26.89
C LYS A 107 -0.84 6.44 -26.06
N PHE A 108 -0.21 5.38 -26.56
CA PHE A 108 -0.18 4.03 -25.98
C PHE A 108 1.19 3.74 -25.34
N THR A 109 1.74 4.72 -24.61
CA THR A 109 2.91 4.52 -23.75
C THR A 109 2.65 3.50 -22.65
N THR A 110 1.39 3.42 -22.21
CA THR A 110 0.86 2.38 -21.34
C THR A 110 -0.19 1.56 -22.09
N ILE A 111 -0.03 0.24 -22.12
CA ILE A 111 -0.91 -0.69 -22.83
C ILE A 111 -1.02 -2.01 -22.07
N GLU A 112 -2.18 -2.67 -22.15
CA GLU A 112 -2.41 -3.98 -21.52
C GLU A 112 -2.73 -5.06 -22.56
N TYR A 113 -1.95 -6.14 -22.55
CA TYR A 113 -2.12 -7.31 -23.41
C TYR A 113 -2.85 -8.42 -22.67
N THR A 114 -3.83 -9.04 -23.31
CA THR A 114 -4.42 -10.31 -22.89
C THR A 114 -3.65 -11.44 -23.55
N LEU A 115 -2.99 -12.27 -22.75
CA LEU A 115 -2.16 -13.36 -23.24
C LEU A 115 -3.03 -14.56 -23.67
N SER A 116 -2.55 -15.31 -24.67
CA SER A 116 -3.23 -16.47 -25.24
C SER A 116 -3.43 -17.61 -24.23
N ARG A 117 -2.56 -17.69 -23.22
CA ARG A 117 -2.69 -18.66 -22.13
C ARG A 117 -3.72 -18.16 -21.11
N ALA A 118 -4.83 -18.88 -20.98
CA ALA A 118 -5.74 -18.70 -19.86
C ALA A 118 -5.18 -19.32 -18.58
N SER A 119 -5.56 -18.73 -17.44
CA SER A 119 -5.41 -19.40 -16.14
C SER A 119 -6.36 -20.59 -16.09
N GLN A 120 -5.82 -21.75 -15.73
CA GLN A 120 -6.61 -22.98 -15.62
C GLN A 120 -7.35 -23.08 -14.28
N VAL A 121 -6.95 -22.26 -13.30
CA VAL A 121 -7.50 -22.29 -11.94
C VAL A 121 -8.17 -20.94 -11.66
N PRO A 122 -9.45 -20.94 -11.26
CA PRO A 122 -10.13 -19.71 -10.86
C PRO A 122 -9.53 -19.15 -9.56
N PRO A 123 -9.79 -17.88 -9.23
CA PRO A 123 -9.34 -17.30 -7.96
C PRO A 123 -9.81 -18.13 -6.76
N ILE A 124 -8.95 -18.21 -5.73
CA ILE A 124 -9.21 -18.99 -4.52
C ILE A 124 -9.29 -18.08 -3.30
N PHE A 125 -10.31 -18.25 -2.47
CA PHE A 125 -10.52 -17.51 -1.24
C PHE A 125 -10.59 -18.47 -0.05
N LEU A 126 -9.65 -18.35 0.87
CA LEU A 126 -9.58 -19.18 2.07
C LEU A 126 -9.84 -18.31 3.30
N PHE A 127 -11.01 -18.48 3.93
CA PHE A 127 -11.35 -17.78 5.16
C PHE A 127 -10.71 -18.48 6.36
N VAL A 128 -9.98 -17.74 7.18
CA VAL A 128 -9.34 -18.21 8.42
C VAL A 128 -9.92 -17.43 9.59
N VAL A 129 -10.88 -18.03 10.30
CA VAL A 129 -11.80 -17.35 11.21
C VAL A 129 -11.50 -17.71 12.66
N ASP A 130 -11.20 -16.70 13.45
CA ASP A 130 -11.08 -16.80 14.89
C ASP A 130 -12.45 -16.95 15.58
N THR A 131 -12.54 -17.90 16.50
CA THR A 131 -13.75 -18.23 17.27
C THR A 131 -13.64 -17.80 18.73
N CYS A 132 -12.50 -17.27 19.17
CA CYS A 132 -12.32 -16.71 20.52
C CYS A 132 -12.84 -15.26 20.61
N LEU A 133 -13.98 -14.98 19.99
CA LEU A 133 -14.62 -13.66 19.93
C LEU A 133 -15.77 -13.56 20.94
N GLU A 134 -16.24 -12.35 21.22
CA GLU A 134 -17.53 -12.14 21.88
C GLU A 134 -18.68 -12.46 20.92
N ASP A 135 -19.87 -12.74 21.47
CA ASP A 135 -21.02 -13.22 20.67
C ASP A 135 -21.46 -12.21 19.60
N ASP A 136 -21.49 -10.91 19.95
CA ASP A 136 -21.87 -9.84 19.02
C ASP A 136 -20.85 -9.66 17.89
N ASP A 137 -19.56 -9.74 18.21
CA ASP A 137 -18.47 -9.68 17.23
C ASP A 137 -18.48 -10.89 16.30
N LEU A 138 -18.63 -12.10 16.87
CA LEU A 138 -18.71 -13.32 16.07
C LEU A 138 -19.92 -13.29 15.15
N LYS A 139 -21.08 -12.82 15.64
CA LYS A 139 -22.28 -12.65 14.83
C LYS A 139 -22.05 -11.67 13.68
N ALA A 140 -21.51 -10.48 13.96
CA ALA A 140 -21.24 -9.49 12.92
C ALA A 140 -20.23 -9.98 11.87
N LEU A 141 -19.23 -10.75 12.30
CA LEU A 141 -18.26 -11.39 11.41
C LEU A 141 -18.93 -12.44 10.51
N LYS A 142 -19.77 -13.33 11.07
CA LYS A 142 -20.54 -14.31 10.29
C LYS A 142 -21.39 -13.63 9.22
N ASP A 143 -22.16 -12.61 9.59
CA ASP A 143 -23.03 -11.88 8.67
C ASP A 143 -22.21 -11.30 7.50
N SER A 144 -21.04 -10.75 7.80
CA SER A 144 -20.13 -10.17 6.80
C SER A 144 -19.51 -11.24 5.89
N LEU A 145 -19.14 -12.40 6.43
CA LEU A 145 -18.63 -13.54 5.65
C LEU A 145 -19.70 -14.09 4.71
N VAL A 146 -20.93 -14.29 5.19
CA VAL A 146 -22.07 -14.76 4.37
C VAL A 146 -22.34 -13.77 3.23
N VAL A 147 -22.39 -12.46 3.52
CA VAL A 147 -22.55 -11.43 2.47
C VAL A 147 -21.42 -11.51 1.44
N SER A 148 -20.18 -11.73 1.87
CA SER A 148 -19.03 -11.81 0.95
C SER A 148 -19.12 -12.96 -0.04
N LEU A 149 -19.76 -14.09 0.31
CA LEU A 149 -19.95 -15.22 -0.60
C LEU A 149 -20.75 -14.82 -1.84
N SER A 150 -21.76 -13.97 -1.66
CA SER A 150 -22.57 -13.44 -2.77
C SER A 150 -21.81 -12.48 -3.70
N LEU A 151 -20.69 -11.91 -3.22
CA LEU A 151 -19.86 -11.00 -3.99
C LEU A 151 -18.83 -11.75 -4.84
N LEU A 152 -18.47 -12.97 -4.45
CA LEU A 152 -17.50 -13.81 -5.14
C LEU A 152 -18.00 -14.28 -6.52
N PRO A 153 -17.10 -14.48 -7.49
CA PRO A 153 -17.44 -15.16 -8.73
C PRO A 153 -17.96 -16.59 -8.47
N PRO A 154 -19.02 -17.07 -9.15
CA PRO A 154 -19.61 -18.39 -8.88
C PRO A 154 -18.62 -19.56 -8.97
N LYS A 155 -17.64 -19.45 -9.87
CA LYS A 155 -16.59 -20.46 -10.11
C LYS A 155 -15.36 -20.29 -9.23
N ALA A 156 -15.27 -19.25 -8.41
CA ALA A 156 -14.16 -19.07 -7.48
C ALA A 156 -14.15 -20.22 -6.48
N LEU A 157 -12.96 -20.70 -6.11
CA LEU A 157 -12.85 -21.73 -5.08
C LEU A 157 -12.88 -21.07 -3.70
N VAL A 158 -13.64 -21.63 -2.78
CA VAL A 158 -13.73 -21.17 -1.40
C VAL A 158 -13.38 -22.30 -0.43
N GLY A 159 -12.73 -21.94 0.67
CA GLY A 159 -12.44 -22.82 1.79
C GLY A 159 -12.61 -22.12 3.13
N LEU A 160 -12.77 -22.91 4.19
CA LEU A 160 -12.94 -22.42 5.55
C LEU A 160 -12.02 -23.14 6.53
N ILE A 161 -11.28 -22.35 7.30
CA ILE A 161 -10.55 -22.76 8.49
C ILE A 161 -11.09 -21.94 9.66
N THR A 162 -11.44 -22.60 10.75
CA THR A 162 -11.79 -21.92 12.01
C THR A 162 -10.75 -22.23 13.07
N PHE A 163 -10.49 -21.31 13.99
CA PHE A 163 -9.53 -21.56 15.05
C PHE A 163 -9.90 -20.88 16.37
N GLY A 164 -9.37 -21.43 17.45
CA GLY A 164 -9.42 -20.90 18.80
C GLY A 164 -8.27 -21.50 19.57
N THR A 165 -8.57 -22.36 20.56
CA THR A 165 -7.55 -23.20 21.22
C THR A 165 -6.95 -24.24 20.25
N MET A 166 -7.75 -24.67 19.26
CA MET A 166 -7.38 -25.64 18.22
C MET A 166 -7.68 -25.05 16.84
N THR A 167 -7.02 -25.56 15.79
CA THR A 167 -7.30 -25.17 14.40
C THR A 167 -8.14 -26.26 13.72
N GLN A 168 -9.21 -25.90 13.02
CA GLN A 168 -10.12 -26.81 12.32
C GLN A 168 -10.18 -26.50 10.83
N VAL A 169 -9.86 -27.47 9.98
CA VAL A 169 -9.99 -27.36 8.52
C VAL A 169 -11.29 -28.04 8.10
N HIS A 170 -12.24 -27.28 7.54
CA HIS A 170 -13.57 -27.80 7.18
C HIS A 170 -13.55 -28.51 5.82
N GLU A 171 -14.14 -29.69 5.76
CA GLU A 171 -14.31 -30.49 4.54
C GLU A 171 -15.67 -30.16 3.90
N LEU A 172 -15.68 -29.21 2.96
CA LEU A 172 -16.89 -28.74 2.29
C LEU A 172 -17.47 -29.76 1.29
N GLY A 173 -16.66 -30.71 0.78
CA GLY A 173 -17.11 -31.73 -0.17
C GLY A 173 -17.93 -32.87 0.42
N TYR A 174 -18.09 -32.91 1.74
CA TYR A 174 -18.85 -33.95 2.42
C TYR A 174 -20.19 -33.40 2.87
N SER A 175 -21.28 -33.84 2.22
CA SER A 175 -22.62 -33.27 2.40
C SER A 175 -23.48 -33.98 3.45
N GLU A 176 -23.07 -35.15 3.94
CA GLU A 176 -23.86 -35.93 4.91
C GLU A 176 -23.89 -35.26 6.30
N CYS A 177 -22.76 -34.71 6.74
CA CYS A 177 -22.68 -33.89 7.95
C CYS A 177 -21.45 -32.95 7.91
N PRO A 178 -21.42 -31.89 8.73
CA PRO A 178 -20.24 -31.05 8.87
C PRO A 178 -19.04 -31.84 9.41
N LYS A 179 -17.97 -31.92 8.62
CA LYS A 179 -16.74 -32.64 8.97
C LYS A 179 -15.55 -31.68 8.97
N SER A 180 -14.71 -31.76 10.00
CA SER A 180 -13.49 -30.94 10.09
C SER A 180 -12.28 -31.74 10.59
N TYR A 181 -11.09 -31.30 10.21
CA TYR A 181 -9.80 -31.85 10.63
C TYR A 181 -9.19 -30.96 11.69
N VAL A 182 -8.93 -31.51 12.87
CA VAL A 182 -8.49 -30.73 14.03
C VAL A 182 -6.98 -30.86 14.25
N PHE A 183 -6.30 -29.72 14.25
CA PHE A 183 -4.87 -29.57 14.53
C PHE A 183 -4.67 -28.95 15.91
N ARG A 184 -3.70 -29.48 16.65
CA ARG A 184 -3.37 -29.01 18.00
C ARG A 184 -2.70 -27.64 17.99
N GLY A 185 -3.29 -26.65 18.65
CA GLY A 185 -2.80 -25.27 18.65
C GLY A 185 -1.42 -25.06 19.28
N THR A 186 -0.95 -25.98 20.13
CA THR A 186 0.39 -25.89 20.75
C THR A 186 1.52 -26.42 19.86
N LYS A 187 1.21 -27.14 18.78
CA LYS A 187 2.20 -27.87 17.99
C LYS A 187 2.47 -27.13 16.68
N GLU A 188 3.74 -27.01 16.34
CA GLU A 188 4.15 -26.57 15.01
C GLU A 188 4.08 -27.74 14.02
N PHE A 189 3.45 -27.50 12.87
CA PHE A 189 3.30 -28.50 11.80
C PHE A 189 4.05 -28.03 10.55
N SER A 190 4.79 -28.94 9.92
CA SER A 190 5.40 -28.70 8.61
C SER A 190 4.39 -28.88 7.48
N SER A 191 4.65 -28.27 6.31
CA SER A 191 3.78 -28.44 5.13
C SER A 191 3.55 -29.92 4.79
N LYS A 192 4.59 -30.74 4.91
CA LYS A 192 4.50 -32.18 4.64
C LYS A 192 3.57 -32.90 5.64
N GLN A 193 3.66 -32.58 6.92
CA GLN A 193 2.77 -33.16 7.93
C GLN A 193 1.30 -32.77 7.68
N ILE A 194 1.06 -31.50 7.31
CA ILE A 194 -0.28 -31.02 6.95
C ILE A 194 -0.81 -31.79 5.74
N GLN A 195 0.01 -31.97 4.70
CA GLN A 195 -0.33 -32.74 3.51
C GLN A 195 -0.71 -34.20 3.82
N GLU A 196 0.09 -34.87 4.63
CA GLU A 196 -0.16 -36.27 5.05
C GLU A 196 -1.44 -36.37 5.88
N MET A 197 -1.63 -35.49 6.86
CA MET A 197 -2.80 -35.50 7.76
C MET A 197 -4.12 -35.18 7.04
N LEU A 198 -4.07 -34.29 6.04
CA LEU A 198 -5.24 -33.95 5.21
C LEU A 198 -5.46 -34.92 4.05
N GLY A 199 -4.58 -35.91 3.86
CA GLY A 199 -4.68 -36.86 2.74
C GLY A 199 -4.48 -36.21 1.38
N LEU A 200 -3.76 -35.09 1.32
CA LEU A 200 -3.46 -34.36 0.08
C LEU A 200 -2.34 -35.06 -0.71
N SER A 201 -1.54 -35.87 -0.04
CA SER A 201 -0.54 -36.75 -0.63
C SER A 201 -1.20 -37.99 -1.25
N GLY A 202 -1.66 -37.89 -2.51
CA GLY A 202 -2.00 -39.09 -3.28
C GLY A 202 -0.75 -39.95 -3.57
N PRO A 203 -0.86 -41.28 -3.73
CA PRO A 203 0.27 -42.12 -4.12
C PRO A 203 0.85 -41.54 -5.41
N GLY A 204 2.17 -41.37 -5.43
CA GLY A 204 2.88 -40.80 -6.57
C GLY A 204 2.32 -41.37 -7.86
N VAL A 205 2.06 -40.48 -8.82
CA VAL A 205 2.00 -40.86 -10.23
C VAL A 205 3.29 -41.62 -10.49
N ARG A 206 3.23 -42.96 -10.44
CA ARG A 206 4.23 -43.80 -11.09
C ARG A 206 4.32 -43.23 -12.50
N PRO A 207 5.51 -43.00 -13.07
CA PRO A 207 5.63 -42.61 -14.47
C PRO A 207 5.17 -43.79 -15.34
N ALA A 208 3.86 -43.95 -15.46
CA ALA A 208 3.22 -44.83 -16.41
C ALA A 208 3.29 -44.10 -17.74
N MET A 209 4.36 -44.40 -18.48
CA MET A 209 4.44 -44.42 -19.93
C MET A 209 3.67 -43.29 -20.63
N GLN A 210 4.38 -42.19 -20.92
CA GLN A 210 3.92 -41.11 -21.78
C GLN A 210 3.30 -41.66 -23.07
N ARG A 211 1.97 -41.57 -23.19
CA ARG A 211 1.33 -41.43 -24.49
C ARG A 211 1.46 -39.97 -24.90
N THR A 212 2.22 -39.74 -25.95
CA THR A 212 2.46 -38.45 -26.58
C THR A 212 1.14 -37.83 -27.07
N GLY A 213 0.85 -36.58 -26.68
CA GLY A 213 -0.09 -35.74 -27.44
C GLY A 213 -1.11 -34.87 -26.70
N GLN A 214 -1.29 -34.95 -25.38
CA GLN A 214 -2.21 -34.04 -24.67
C GLN A 214 -1.65 -33.60 -23.31
N PRO A 215 -1.58 -32.29 -23.01
CA PRO A 215 -1.29 -31.83 -21.66
C PRO A 215 -2.50 -32.09 -20.76
N GLY A 216 -2.50 -33.24 -20.08
CA GLY A 216 -3.54 -33.64 -19.13
C GLY A 216 -3.41 -32.90 -17.80
N VAL A 217 -4.53 -32.34 -17.34
CA VAL A 217 -4.70 -31.67 -16.04
C VAL A 217 -4.62 -32.73 -14.94
N ALA A 218 -3.64 -32.64 -14.05
CA ALA A 218 -3.73 -33.32 -12.76
C ALA A 218 -4.70 -32.51 -11.88
N GLN A 219 -6.00 -32.77 -12.00
CA GLN A 219 -6.95 -32.31 -10.98
C GLN A 219 -6.57 -33.02 -9.68
N ASN A 220 -6.08 -32.28 -8.68
CA ASN A 220 -5.92 -32.82 -7.33
C ASN A 220 -7.32 -33.12 -6.76
N LEU A 221 -7.87 -34.30 -7.07
CA LEU A 221 -9.15 -34.80 -6.53
C LEU A 221 -9.16 -34.82 -4.99
N SER A 222 -7.99 -34.83 -4.34
CA SER A 222 -7.84 -34.73 -2.89
C SER A 222 -8.01 -33.31 -2.35
N ALA A 223 -7.79 -32.27 -3.16
CA ALA A 223 -7.93 -30.87 -2.78
C ALA A 223 -9.39 -30.37 -2.90
N SER A 224 -10.14 -30.93 -3.87
CA SER A 224 -11.52 -30.52 -4.18
C SER A 224 -12.53 -30.79 -3.07
N ARG A 225 -12.14 -31.48 -2.00
CA ARG A 225 -12.97 -31.70 -0.79
C ARG A 225 -12.85 -30.58 0.23
N PHE A 226 -11.79 -29.78 0.20
CA PHE A 226 -11.58 -28.63 1.09
C PHE A 226 -11.83 -27.29 0.39
N LEU A 227 -11.60 -27.25 -0.93
CA LEU A 227 -11.73 -26.06 -1.77
C LEU A 227 -12.71 -26.37 -2.89
N LEU A 228 -13.90 -25.76 -2.83
CA LEU A 228 -14.99 -26.00 -3.79
C LEU A 228 -15.42 -24.69 -4.47
N PRO A 229 -15.95 -24.76 -5.70
CA PRO A 229 -16.62 -23.61 -6.31
C PRO A 229 -17.74 -23.08 -5.42
N VAL A 230 -17.85 -21.76 -5.29
CA VAL A 230 -18.90 -21.10 -4.48
C VAL A 230 -20.28 -21.63 -4.86
N GLU A 231 -20.59 -21.71 -6.16
CA GLU A 231 -21.89 -22.21 -6.65
C GLU A 231 -22.24 -23.65 -6.22
N GLN A 232 -21.24 -24.45 -5.83
CA GLN A 232 -21.44 -25.85 -5.41
C GLN A 232 -21.58 -26.00 -3.89
N CYS A 233 -21.04 -25.06 -3.11
CA CYS A 233 -20.97 -25.18 -1.65
C CYS A 233 -21.61 -24.00 -0.89
N ASP A 234 -22.22 -23.03 -1.58
CA ASP A 234 -22.81 -21.82 -1.00
C ASP A 234 -23.75 -22.12 0.18
N PHE A 235 -24.72 -23.02 -0.02
CA PHE A 235 -25.67 -23.42 1.03
C PHE A 235 -24.97 -24.08 2.23
N GLN A 236 -24.06 -25.02 1.97
CA GLN A 236 -23.35 -25.74 3.02
C GLN A 236 -22.43 -24.80 3.81
N LEU A 237 -21.69 -23.94 3.12
CA LEU A 237 -20.78 -22.99 3.75
C LEU A 237 -21.54 -21.94 4.56
N THR A 238 -22.65 -21.40 4.04
CA THR A 238 -23.54 -20.50 4.77
C THR A 238 -24.07 -21.17 6.03
N SER A 239 -24.56 -22.41 5.93
CA SER A 239 -25.04 -23.17 7.09
C SER A 239 -23.93 -23.38 8.14
N ILE A 240 -22.69 -23.68 7.73
CA ILE A 240 -21.56 -23.82 8.66
C ILE A 240 -21.27 -22.49 9.34
N LEU A 241 -21.21 -21.38 8.58
CA LEU A 241 -20.93 -20.04 9.10
C LEU A 241 -21.98 -19.59 10.11
N GLU A 242 -23.27 -19.72 9.80
CA GLU A 242 -24.37 -19.36 10.70
C GLU A 242 -24.31 -20.14 12.01
N GLN A 243 -23.95 -21.43 11.94
CA GLN A 243 -23.83 -22.34 13.08
C GLN A 243 -22.52 -22.22 13.86
N LEU A 244 -21.54 -21.41 13.43
CA LEU A 244 -20.29 -21.25 14.19
C LEU A 244 -20.57 -20.80 15.62
N GLN A 245 -19.86 -21.35 16.58
CA GLN A 245 -19.97 -20.97 17.98
C GLN A 245 -18.64 -20.44 18.48
N ARG A 246 -18.67 -19.78 19.64
CA ARG A 246 -17.45 -19.39 20.34
C ARG A 246 -16.61 -20.61 20.64
N ASP A 247 -15.30 -20.42 20.73
CA ASP A 247 -14.38 -21.48 21.15
C ASP A 247 -14.89 -22.08 22.47
N PRO A 248 -15.12 -23.41 22.56
CA PRO A 248 -15.83 -24.02 23.68
C PRO A 248 -15.01 -24.05 24.98
N TRP A 249 -13.74 -23.66 24.93
CA TRP A 249 -12.84 -23.70 26.07
C TRP A 249 -13.11 -22.53 27.02
N PRO A 250 -13.37 -22.80 28.31
CA PRO A 250 -13.67 -21.76 29.27
C PRO A 250 -12.43 -20.89 29.54
N VAL A 251 -12.64 -19.58 29.61
CA VAL A 251 -11.59 -18.59 29.89
C VAL A 251 -11.78 -18.06 31.31
N ALA A 252 -10.75 -18.17 32.14
CA ALA A 252 -10.77 -17.62 33.49
C ALA A 252 -10.70 -16.09 33.46
N ASN A 253 -11.29 -15.42 34.46
CA ASN A 253 -11.40 -13.95 34.50
C ASN A 253 -10.05 -13.20 34.46
N ASP A 254 -8.97 -13.83 34.91
CA ASP A 254 -7.61 -13.30 34.93
C ASP A 254 -6.78 -13.70 33.71
N LYS A 255 -7.42 -14.33 32.70
CA LYS A 255 -6.75 -14.87 31.51
C LYS A 255 -7.39 -14.40 30.22
N ARG A 256 -6.55 -14.34 29.19
CA ARG A 256 -6.94 -14.22 27.79
C ARG A 256 -7.37 -15.59 27.25
N PRO A 257 -8.23 -15.63 26.22
CA PRO A 257 -8.50 -16.85 25.47
C PRO A 257 -7.22 -17.49 24.92
N GLN A 258 -7.23 -18.80 24.79
CA GLN A 258 -6.18 -19.59 24.14
C GLN A 258 -6.34 -19.48 22.63
N ARG A 259 -5.44 -18.74 21.98
CA ARG A 259 -5.55 -18.43 20.55
C ARG A 259 -4.31 -18.89 19.79
N CYS A 260 -4.48 -19.88 18.93
CA CYS A 260 -3.41 -20.48 18.13
C CYS A 260 -3.28 -19.91 16.70
N THR A 261 -3.30 -18.57 16.54
CA THR A 261 -3.26 -17.89 15.24
C THR A 261 -2.11 -18.37 14.34
N GLY A 262 -0.91 -18.57 14.91
CA GLY A 262 0.24 -19.01 14.14
C GLY A 262 0.09 -20.41 13.55
N VAL A 263 -0.57 -21.33 14.27
CA VAL A 263 -0.90 -22.67 13.74
C VAL A 263 -1.94 -22.58 12.65
N ALA A 264 -3.00 -21.78 12.86
CA ALA A 264 -4.05 -21.57 11.86
C ALA A 264 -3.47 -21.07 10.53
N MET A 265 -2.58 -20.09 10.60
CA MET A 265 -1.89 -19.56 9.41
C MET A 265 -0.92 -20.58 8.79
N SER A 266 -0.16 -21.33 9.59
CA SER A 266 0.71 -22.39 9.04
C SER A 266 -0.07 -23.49 8.32
N VAL A 267 -1.22 -23.88 8.86
CA VAL A 267 -2.14 -24.86 8.26
C VAL A 267 -2.76 -24.31 6.98
N ALA A 268 -3.26 -23.07 7.00
CA ALA A 268 -3.83 -22.41 5.82
C ALA A 268 -2.83 -22.32 4.66
N ILE A 269 -1.62 -21.81 4.95
CA ILE A 269 -0.55 -21.70 3.97
C ILE A 269 -0.09 -23.10 3.52
N GLY A 270 0.04 -24.07 4.42
CA GLY A 270 0.41 -25.45 4.09
C GLY A 270 -0.62 -26.18 3.21
N LEU A 271 -1.92 -25.93 3.42
CA LEU A 271 -3.00 -26.40 2.56
C LEU A 271 -2.86 -25.82 1.16
N MET A 272 -2.72 -24.50 1.04
CA MET A 272 -2.63 -23.82 -0.26
C MET A 272 -1.37 -24.19 -1.03
N GLU A 273 -0.23 -24.33 -0.35
CA GLU A 273 1.03 -24.81 -0.93
C GLU A 273 0.91 -26.21 -1.55
N ALA A 274 0.18 -27.09 -0.88
CA ALA A 274 0.02 -28.47 -1.30
C ALA A 274 -0.88 -28.60 -2.53
N THR A 275 -1.90 -27.74 -2.62
CA THR A 275 -2.99 -27.92 -3.59
C THR A 275 -2.84 -27.01 -4.81
N TYR A 276 -2.48 -25.74 -4.62
CA TYR A 276 -2.51 -24.70 -5.66
C TYR A 276 -1.30 -23.77 -5.59
N SER A 277 -0.09 -24.32 -5.75
CA SER A 277 1.13 -23.52 -5.86
C SER A 277 1.13 -22.65 -7.13
N ASN A 278 1.76 -21.47 -7.05
CA ASN A 278 1.89 -20.49 -8.13
C ASN A 278 0.57 -20.10 -8.82
N THR A 279 -0.50 -20.07 -8.04
CA THR A 279 -1.85 -19.74 -8.49
C THR A 279 -2.40 -18.59 -7.64
N GLY A 280 -3.21 -17.72 -8.24
CA GLY A 280 -3.88 -16.64 -7.52
C GLY A 280 -4.81 -17.15 -6.43
N ALA A 281 -4.38 -17.01 -5.18
CA ALA A 281 -5.16 -17.36 -4.00
C ALA A 281 -5.03 -16.29 -2.93
N ARG A 282 -6.07 -16.13 -2.10
CA ARG A 282 -6.16 -15.12 -1.05
C ARG A 282 -6.62 -15.77 0.25
N ILE A 283 -5.75 -15.73 1.25
CA ILE A 283 -5.97 -16.23 2.61
C ILE A 283 -6.38 -15.03 3.48
N MET A 284 -7.59 -15.07 4.04
CA MET A 284 -8.16 -13.96 4.80
C MET A 284 -8.23 -14.33 6.28
N LEU A 285 -7.32 -13.77 7.08
CA LEU A 285 -7.30 -13.97 8.53
C LEU A 285 -8.20 -12.94 9.22
N PHE A 286 -9.20 -13.42 9.98
CA PHE A 286 -10.01 -12.60 10.88
C PHE A 286 -9.61 -12.94 12.31
N CYS A 287 -9.05 -11.98 13.04
CA CYS A 287 -8.61 -12.16 14.42
C CYS A 287 -9.17 -11.08 15.35
N GLY A 288 -9.65 -11.47 16.53
CA GLY A 288 -10.11 -10.54 17.57
C GLY A 288 -9.21 -10.52 18.79
N GLY A 289 -7.90 -10.38 18.59
CA GLY A 289 -6.90 -10.28 19.67
C GLY A 289 -5.63 -11.09 19.41
N ALA A 290 -4.64 -10.91 20.29
CA ALA A 290 -3.30 -11.48 20.15
C ALA A 290 -3.25 -13.01 20.15
N ALA A 291 -2.26 -13.57 19.45
CA ALA A 291 -1.92 -14.99 19.55
C ALA A 291 -1.31 -15.30 20.92
N THR A 292 -1.93 -16.20 21.68
CA THR A 292 -1.56 -16.54 23.06
C THR A 292 -1.06 -17.96 23.24
N GLU A 293 -1.18 -18.81 22.21
CA GLU A 293 -0.75 -20.20 22.27
C GLU A 293 -0.05 -20.67 20.98
N GLY A 294 0.97 -21.51 21.14
CA GLY A 294 1.67 -22.15 20.02
C GLY A 294 2.80 -21.33 19.40
N PRO A 295 3.27 -21.69 18.20
CA PRO A 295 4.20 -20.85 17.44
C PRO A 295 3.54 -19.51 17.04
N GLY A 296 4.33 -18.44 16.97
CA GLY A 296 3.81 -17.11 16.64
C GLY A 296 3.07 -16.39 17.79
N MET A 297 3.24 -16.85 19.04
CA MET A 297 2.72 -16.17 20.24
C MET A 297 3.23 -14.73 20.37
N VAL A 298 2.34 -13.81 20.68
CA VAL A 298 2.60 -12.37 20.84
C VAL A 298 2.66 -11.99 22.32
N VAL A 299 1.82 -12.62 23.15
CA VAL A 299 1.72 -12.39 24.60
C VAL A 299 1.32 -13.70 25.29
N GLY A 300 1.57 -13.83 26.59
CA GLY A 300 1.05 -14.94 27.39
C GLY A 300 -0.43 -14.80 27.73
N ASN A 301 -1.00 -15.88 28.28
CA ASN A 301 -2.43 -15.95 28.62
C ASN A 301 -2.80 -15.07 29.82
N GLU A 302 -1.86 -14.76 30.70
CA GLU A 302 -2.16 -14.05 31.96
C GLU A 302 -2.38 -12.56 31.71
N LEU A 303 -3.54 -11.99 32.10
CA LEU A 303 -3.84 -10.56 31.85
C LEU A 303 -2.86 -9.60 32.53
N LYS A 304 -2.23 -10.03 33.64
CA LYS A 304 -1.17 -9.28 34.32
C LYS A 304 0.09 -9.08 33.47
N GLU A 305 0.30 -9.92 32.46
CA GLU A 305 1.36 -9.75 31.47
C GLU A 305 0.84 -8.79 30.38
N PRO A 306 1.36 -7.55 30.29
CA PRO A 306 0.90 -6.60 29.29
C PRO A 306 1.36 -7.02 27.89
N ILE A 307 0.63 -6.59 26.87
CA ILE A 307 1.11 -6.67 25.49
C ILE A 307 2.23 -5.64 25.32
N ARG A 308 3.28 -6.02 24.59
CA ARG A 308 4.44 -5.14 24.32
C ARG A 308 4.04 -3.76 23.77
N SER A 309 4.74 -2.73 24.23
CA SER A 309 4.72 -1.37 23.69
C SER A 309 6.00 -1.05 22.89
N HIS A 310 6.06 0.10 22.20
CA HIS A 310 7.29 0.57 21.56
C HIS A 310 8.45 0.70 22.54
N HIS A 311 8.17 1.23 23.73
CA HIS A 311 9.17 1.37 24.80
C HIS A 311 9.74 0.02 25.26
N ASP A 312 8.91 -1.03 25.33
CA ASP A 312 9.39 -2.38 25.67
C ASP A 312 10.28 -2.94 24.57
N ILE A 313 9.95 -2.69 23.29
CA ILE A 313 10.76 -3.11 22.14
C ILE A 313 12.12 -2.38 22.13
N GLU A 314 12.12 -1.06 22.34
CA GLU A 314 13.33 -0.24 22.39
C GLU A 314 14.28 -0.67 23.52
N LYS A 315 13.74 -1.01 24.69
CA LYS A 315 14.52 -1.50 25.83
C LYS A 315 14.86 -2.99 25.76
N ASP A 316 14.50 -3.65 24.67
CA ASP A 316 14.63 -5.10 24.47
C ASP A 316 13.96 -5.95 25.58
N ASN A 317 12.93 -5.40 26.22
CA ASN A 317 12.11 -6.07 27.24
C ASN A 317 10.93 -6.82 26.58
N VAL A 318 11.23 -7.63 25.56
CA VAL A 318 10.20 -8.29 24.73
C VAL A 318 10.43 -9.79 24.62
N LYS A 319 9.72 -10.55 25.46
CA LYS A 319 9.85 -12.01 25.57
C LYS A 319 9.49 -12.78 24.30
N TYR A 320 8.47 -12.34 23.57
CA TYR A 320 7.89 -13.10 22.46
C TYR A 320 8.21 -12.54 21.07
N TYR A 321 8.37 -11.22 20.97
CA TYR A 321 8.47 -10.46 19.73
C TYR A 321 9.42 -11.08 18.69
N LYS A 322 10.72 -11.24 19.03
CA LYS A 322 11.73 -11.75 18.08
C LYS A 322 11.42 -13.14 17.55
N LYS A 323 10.82 -14.03 18.36
CA LYS A 323 10.48 -15.39 17.96
C LYS A 323 9.24 -15.40 17.06
N ALA A 324 8.24 -14.60 17.38
CA ALA A 324 7.01 -14.48 16.59
C ALA A 324 7.26 -13.81 15.24
N THR A 325 8.02 -12.72 15.19
CA THR A 325 8.39 -12.05 13.93
C THR A 325 9.07 -13.03 12.97
N LYS A 326 10.09 -13.77 13.44
CA LYS A 326 10.77 -14.79 12.63
C LYS A 326 9.85 -15.90 12.13
N PHE A 327 8.88 -16.31 12.95
CA PHE A 327 7.91 -17.33 12.57
C PHE A 327 6.99 -16.83 11.44
N TYR A 328 6.42 -15.63 11.57
CA TYR A 328 5.54 -15.07 10.53
C TYR A 328 6.31 -14.66 9.27
N GLU A 329 7.57 -14.23 9.37
CA GLU A 329 8.44 -14.01 8.20
C GLU A 329 8.68 -15.31 7.42
N ALA A 330 8.87 -16.44 8.11
CA ALA A 330 9.02 -17.74 7.46
C ALA A 330 7.74 -18.15 6.73
N LEU A 331 6.56 -17.90 7.32
CA LEU A 331 5.27 -18.12 6.67
C LEU A 331 5.07 -17.19 5.47
N ALA A 332 5.41 -15.91 5.60
CA ALA A 332 5.31 -14.91 4.54
C ALA A 332 6.16 -15.28 3.33
N LYS A 333 7.39 -15.74 3.56
CA LYS A 333 8.28 -16.24 2.49
C LYS A 333 7.66 -17.41 1.74
N ARG A 334 7.00 -18.33 2.44
CA ARG A 334 6.37 -19.48 1.79
C ARG A 334 5.12 -19.08 1.00
N ALA A 335 4.24 -18.26 1.57
CA ALA A 335 3.05 -17.75 0.88
C ALA A 335 3.41 -16.95 -0.39
N SER A 336 4.34 -16.00 -0.25
CA SER A 336 4.80 -15.16 -1.37
C SER A 336 5.49 -15.95 -2.48
N ALA A 337 6.34 -16.93 -2.12
CA ALA A 337 6.95 -17.83 -3.10
C ALA A 337 5.90 -18.57 -3.94
N ASN A 338 4.78 -18.99 -3.32
CA ASN A 338 3.70 -19.70 -3.98
C ASN A 338 2.63 -18.79 -4.63
N GLY A 339 2.77 -17.47 -4.55
CA GLY A 339 1.82 -16.54 -5.19
C GLY A 339 0.51 -16.36 -4.42
N HIS A 340 0.51 -16.66 -3.12
CA HIS A 340 -0.66 -16.54 -2.27
C HIS A 340 -0.65 -15.21 -1.51
N ILE A 341 -1.80 -14.54 -1.50
CA ILE A 341 -2.07 -13.30 -0.77
C ILE A 341 -2.48 -13.66 0.65
N VAL A 342 -2.00 -12.92 1.65
CA VAL A 342 -2.49 -13.01 3.02
C VAL A 342 -3.03 -11.65 3.45
N ASP A 343 -4.30 -11.60 3.80
CA ASP A 343 -4.98 -10.44 4.40
C ASP A 343 -5.15 -10.65 5.91
N ILE A 344 -5.10 -9.57 6.68
CA ILE A 344 -5.32 -9.58 8.13
C ILE A 344 -6.39 -8.53 8.48
N PHE A 345 -7.50 -9.01 9.04
CA PHE A 345 -8.60 -8.20 9.56
C PHE A 345 -8.61 -8.34 11.08
N ALA A 346 -8.25 -7.27 11.77
CA ALA A 346 -8.26 -7.17 13.22
C ALA A 346 -9.57 -6.51 13.68
N GLY A 347 -10.34 -7.22 14.51
CA GLY A 347 -11.53 -6.71 15.19
C GLY A 347 -11.33 -6.83 16.70
N CYS A 348 -10.54 -5.93 17.29
CA CYS A 348 -10.17 -5.99 18.70
C CYS A 348 -9.91 -4.59 19.26
N LEU A 349 -10.30 -4.38 20.52
CA LEU A 349 -10.04 -3.13 21.27
C LEU A 349 -8.56 -2.95 21.65
N ASP A 350 -7.78 -4.03 21.65
CA ASP A 350 -6.35 -4.05 21.99
C ASP A 350 -5.55 -4.66 20.82
N GLN A 351 -4.23 -4.71 20.95
CA GLN A 351 -3.32 -5.19 19.92
C GLN A 351 -3.51 -6.69 19.61
N VAL A 352 -3.36 -7.06 18.34
CA VAL A 352 -3.51 -8.44 17.85
C VAL A 352 -2.18 -9.08 17.44
N GLY A 353 -1.10 -8.30 17.38
CA GLY A 353 0.19 -8.75 16.86
C GLY A 353 0.41 -8.40 15.39
N LEU A 354 -0.18 -7.30 14.89
CA LEU A 354 0.06 -6.82 13.53
C LEU A 354 1.54 -6.53 13.29
N LEU A 355 2.27 -6.04 14.29
CA LEU A 355 3.70 -5.79 14.13
C LEU A 355 4.48 -7.07 13.78
N GLU A 356 4.21 -8.19 14.46
CA GLU A 356 4.86 -9.48 14.19
C GLU A 356 4.36 -10.11 12.88
N MET A 357 3.08 -9.91 12.55
CA MET A 357 2.44 -10.50 11.37
C MET A 357 2.59 -9.66 10.09
N LYS A 358 3.08 -8.40 10.18
CA LYS A 358 3.13 -7.46 9.03
C LYS A 358 3.82 -8.02 7.79
N SER A 359 4.80 -8.92 7.99
CA SER A 359 5.53 -9.55 6.90
C SER A 359 4.63 -10.38 5.99
N LEU A 360 3.57 -11.00 6.53
CA LEU A 360 2.57 -11.74 5.76
C LEU A 360 1.91 -10.86 4.70
N VAL A 361 1.33 -9.73 5.13
CA VAL A 361 0.65 -8.78 4.23
C VAL A 361 1.64 -8.02 3.34
N ASN A 362 2.74 -7.52 3.91
CA ASN A 362 3.72 -6.69 3.18
C ASN A 362 4.44 -7.47 2.07
N SER A 363 4.70 -8.76 2.27
CA SER A 363 5.39 -9.59 1.27
C SER A 363 4.46 -10.07 0.16
N THR A 364 3.14 -10.10 0.41
CA THR A 364 2.18 -10.67 -0.53
C THR A 364 1.29 -9.63 -1.20
N GLY A 365 1.29 -8.37 -0.76
CA GLY A 365 0.35 -7.36 -1.25
C GLY A 365 -1.08 -7.61 -0.77
N GLY A 366 -1.23 -8.17 0.43
CA GLY A 366 -2.54 -8.31 1.08
C GLY A 366 -2.89 -7.08 1.90
N PHE A 367 -4.12 -7.03 2.39
CA PHE A 367 -4.66 -5.93 3.15
C PHE A 367 -4.45 -6.11 4.65
N MET A 368 -4.10 -5.03 5.33
CA MET A 368 -4.12 -4.93 6.79
C MET A 368 -5.25 -3.99 7.19
N ILE A 369 -6.27 -4.49 7.90
CA ILE A 369 -7.39 -3.68 8.40
C ILE A 369 -7.40 -3.76 9.91
N LEU A 370 -7.31 -2.59 10.57
CA LEU A 370 -7.38 -2.45 12.01
C LEU A 370 -8.72 -1.81 12.40
N SER A 371 -9.52 -2.52 13.18
CA SER A 371 -10.80 -2.05 13.70
C SER A 371 -11.00 -2.46 15.15
N ASP A 372 -11.74 -1.64 15.90
CA ASP A 372 -12.03 -1.87 17.32
C ASP A 372 -12.92 -3.12 17.52
N SER A 373 -13.71 -3.49 16.51
CA SER A 373 -14.68 -4.59 16.54
C SER A 373 -15.19 -4.92 15.13
N PHE A 374 -15.60 -6.17 14.90
CA PHE A 374 -16.23 -6.60 13.64
C PHE A 374 -17.65 -6.05 13.45
N THR A 375 -18.25 -5.47 14.50
CA THR A 375 -19.54 -4.78 14.41
C THR A 375 -19.44 -3.44 13.66
N THR A 376 -18.25 -2.83 13.62
CA THR A 376 -18.02 -1.48 13.12
C THR A 376 -18.21 -1.34 11.61
N ALA A 377 -18.63 -0.15 11.18
CA ALA A 377 -18.74 0.18 9.75
C ALA A 377 -17.37 0.12 9.05
N ILE A 378 -16.29 0.45 9.76
CA ILE A 378 -14.91 0.38 9.26
C ILE A 378 -14.62 -1.01 8.73
N PHE A 379 -14.85 -2.06 9.53
CA PHE A 379 -14.65 -3.43 9.09
C PHE A 379 -15.63 -3.82 7.98
N LYS A 380 -16.94 -3.68 8.21
CA LYS A 380 -17.97 -4.18 7.30
C LYS A 380 -17.85 -3.62 5.88
N GLN A 381 -17.72 -2.29 5.78
CA GLN A 381 -17.63 -1.62 4.48
C GLN A 381 -16.27 -1.85 3.82
N SER A 382 -15.17 -1.82 4.59
CA SER A 382 -13.85 -2.11 4.00
C SER A 382 -13.78 -3.54 3.47
N PHE A 383 -14.30 -4.51 4.22
CA PHE A 383 -14.31 -5.91 3.79
C PHE A 383 -15.12 -6.12 2.51
N GLN A 384 -16.28 -5.47 2.38
CA GLN A 384 -17.08 -5.50 1.15
C GLN A 384 -16.34 -4.89 -0.05
N ARG A 385 -15.67 -3.75 0.14
CA ARG A 385 -14.95 -3.03 -0.94
C ARG A 385 -13.81 -3.83 -1.56
N ILE A 386 -13.25 -4.79 -0.84
CA ILE A 386 -12.25 -5.70 -1.40
C ILE A 386 -12.80 -6.42 -2.63
N PHE A 387 -14.11 -6.69 -2.66
CA PHE A 387 -14.79 -7.40 -3.74
C PHE A 387 -15.42 -6.47 -4.79
N ASN A 388 -15.01 -5.21 -4.84
CA ASN A 388 -15.44 -4.28 -5.87
C ASN A 388 -15.16 -4.84 -7.27
N LYS A 389 -16.10 -4.59 -8.18
CA LYS A 389 -16.09 -5.11 -9.53
C LYS A 389 -15.86 -4.00 -10.54
N ASP A 390 -15.19 -4.34 -11.63
CA ASP A 390 -15.02 -3.46 -12.79
C ASP A 390 -16.31 -3.36 -13.62
N ALA A 391 -16.29 -2.55 -14.68
CA ALA A 391 -17.40 -2.39 -15.62
C ALA A 391 -17.83 -3.71 -16.32
N GLN A 392 -16.97 -4.74 -16.30
CA GLN A 392 -17.24 -6.08 -16.86
C GLN A 392 -17.68 -7.09 -15.80
N SER A 393 -17.99 -6.62 -14.57
CA SER A 393 -18.39 -7.45 -13.42
C SER A 393 -17.33 -8.44 -12.93
N ASN A 394 -16.05 -8.24 -13.28
CA ASN A 394 -14.93 -8.98 -12.71
C ASN A 394 -14.39 -8.26 -11.48
N LEU A 395 -13.77 -8.97 -10.53
CA LEU A 395 -13.16 -8.32 -9.38
C LEU A 395 -12.00 -7.42 -9.83
N GLN A 396 -11.88 -6.20 -9.27
CA GLN A 396 -10.80 -5.27 -9.62
C GLN A 396 -9.39 -5.76 -9.22
N MET A 397 -9.30 -6.72 -8.30
CA MET A 397 -8.02 -7.26 -7.86
C MET A 397 -7.35 -8.15 -8.92
N GLY A 398 -6.04 -8.02 -9.03
CA GLY A 398 -5.15 -8.93 -9.76
C GLY A 398 -4.38 -9.84 -8.80
N PHE A 399 -3.99 -11.01 -9.31
CA PHE A 399 -3.31 -12.06 -8.54
C PHE A 399 -1.98 -12.47 -9.16
N ASN A 400 -1.11 -13.06 -8.33
CA ASN A 400 0.17 -13.67 -8.71
C ASN A 400 0.97 -12.79 -9.70
N ALA A 401 1.07 -11.51 -9.39
CA ALA A 401 1.70 -10.54 -10.25
C ALA A 401 3.22 -10.55 -10.10
N THR A 402 3.90 -10.16 -11.18
CA THR A 402 5.33 -9.89 -11.20
C THR A 402 5.58 -8.61 -11.98
N ILE A 403 6.41 -7.73 -11.43
CA ILE A 403 6.87 -6.52 -12.10
C ILE A 403 8.34 -6.68 -12.47
N ASP A 404 8.68 -6.40 -13.72
CA ASP A 404 10.06 -6.38 -14.23
C ASP A 404 10.35 -4.99 -14.81
N VAL A 405 11.45 -4.39 -14.38
CA VAL A 405 11.83 -3.02 -14.73
C VAL A 405 13.09 -3.05 -15.57
N GLN A 406 12.99 -2.51 -16.78
CA GLN A 406 14.09 -2.40 -17.72
C GLN A 406 14.44 -0.93 -17.94
N THR A 407 15.73 -0.64 -18.05
CA THR A 407 16.26 0.71 -18.20
C THR A 407 17.21 0.79 -19.39
N THR A 408 17.39 1.97 -19.97
CA THR A 408 18.51 2.20 -20.90
C THR A 408 19.86 2.09 -20.19
N ARG A 409 20.94 2.03 -20.98
CA ARG A 409 22.28 1.70 -20.47
C ARG A 409 22.83 2.73 -19.49
N GLU A 410 22.35 3.97 -19.56
CA GLU A 410 22.74 5.12 -18.75
C GLU A 410 22.13 5.07 -17.34
N MET A 411 21.15 4.20 -17.10
CA MET A 411 20.43 4.09 -15.83
C MET A 411 20.41 2.66 -15.29
N ARG A 412 20.30 2.56 -13.96
CA ARG A 412 20.11 1.31 -13.23
C ARG A 412 19.03 1.48 -12.17
N VAL A 413 18.50 0.37 -11.69
CA VAL A 413 17.46 0.28 -10.67
C VAL A 413 18.12 -0.07 -9.32
N CYS A 414 17.98 0.82 -8.35
CA CYS A 414 18.49 0.69 -6.98
C CYS A 414 17.64 -0.25 -6.14
N GLY A 415 16.34 -0.26 -6.39
CA GLY A 415 15.41 -1.16 -5.72
C GLY A 415 13.99 -0.61 -5.69
N LEU A 416 13.13 -1.27 -4.92
CA LEU A 416 11.71 -0.99 -4.80
C LEU A 416 11.29 -0.88 -3.33
N ILE A 417 10.46 0.11 -2.99
CA ILE A 417 9.75 0.20 -1.70
C ILE A 417 8.24 0.13 -1.93
N GLY A 418 7.62 -0.89 -1.37
CA GLY A 418 6.21 -1.23 -1.54
C GLY A 418 5.96 -2.68 -1.14
N HIS A 419 4.74 -3.18 -1.33
CA HIS A 419 4.39 -4.55 -0.97
C HIS A 419 4.81 -5.56 -2.04
N ALA A 420 6.02 -6.10 -1.91
CA ALA A 420 6.58 -7.05 -2.86
C ALA A 420 7.67 -7.92 -2.22
N ILE A 421 8.14 -8.91 -2.96
CA ILE A 421 9.39 -9.65 -2.69
C ILE A 421 10.31 -9.64 -3.90
N SER A 422 11.62 -9.74 -3.67
CA SER A 422 12.60 -9.87 -4.75
C SER A 422 12.38 -11.16 -5.55
N ALA A 423 12.34 -11.05 -6.88
CA ALA A 423 12.39 -12.21 -7.77
C ALA A 423 13.82 -12.71 -8.01
N ASN A 424 14.82 -12.08 -7.38
CA ASN A 424 16.25 -12.40 -7.50
C ASN A 424 16.77 -12.41 -8.94
N LYS A 425 16.11 -11.66 -9.84
CA LYS A 425 16.54 -11.48 -11.22
C LYS A 425 17.77 -10.58 -11.26
N LYS A 426 18.91 -11.14 -11.67
CA LYS A 426 20.12 -10.37 -12.01
C LYS A 426 20.06 -9.94 -13.46
N SER A 427 20.31 -8.66 -13.73
CA SER A 427 20.26 -8.09 -15.07
C SER A 427 21.24 -6.93 -15.17
N ALA A 428 21.51 -6.50 -16.40
CA ALA A 428 22.30 -5.30 -16.65
C ALA A 428 21.61 -4.02 -16.14
N SER A 429 20.34 -4.06 -15.74
CA SER A 429 19.62 -2.91 -15.17
C SER A 429 19.76 -2.81 -13.65
N VAL A 430 20.38 -3.77 -12.96
CA VAL A 430 20.54 -3.72 -11.49
C VAL A 430 21.68 -2.78 -11.10
N ALA A 431 21.41 -1.88 -10.15
CA ALA A 431 22.37 -0.93 -9.60
C ALA A 431 23.26 -1.56 -8.52
N GLU A 432 24.38 -0.90 -8.21
CA GLU A 432 25.18 -1.21 -7.02
C GLU A 432 24.61 -0.57 -5.76
N THR A 433 24.00 0.61 -5.90
CA THR A 433 23.34 1.32 -4.79
C THR A 433 22.04 0.63 -4.41
N GLU A 434 21.87 0.29 -3.13
CA GLU A 434 20.69 -0.42 -2.64
C GLU A 434 19.69 0.52 -1.94
N ILE A 435 18.44 0.54 -2.40
CA ILE A 435 17.33 1.26 -1.75
C ILE A 435 16.12 0.33 -1.70
N GLY A 436 15.63 0.01 -0.50
CA GLY A 436 14.48 -0.87 -0.32
C GLY A 436 14.81 -2.33 -0.66
N ILE A 437 13.88 -3.01 -1.33
CA ILE A 437 14.05 -4.37 -1.85
C ILE A 437 14.94 -4.31 -3.10
N ALA A 438 16.24 -4.33 -2.88
CA ALA A 438 17.27 -4.10 -3.89
C ALA A 438 17.78 -5.39 -4.54
N ASN A 439 18.95 -5.31 -5.20
CA ASN A 439 19.69 -6.45 -5.76
C ASN A 439 18.96 -7.22 -6.88
N THR A 440 17.91 -6.64 -7.46
CA THR A 440 17.13 -7.21 -8.54
C THR A 440 16.50 -6.12 -9.40
N SER A 441 16.07 -6.48 -10.61
CA SER A 441 15.24 -5.64 -11.47
C SER A 441 13.80 -6.19 -11.59
N ALA A 442 13.45 -7.23 -10.84
CA ALA A 442 12.12 -7.80 -10.87
C ALA A 442 11.62 -8.21 -9.48
N TRP A 443 10.33 -8.01 -9.24
CA TRP A 443 9.67 -8.29 -7.97
C TRP A 443 8.39 -9.07 -8.19
N LYS A 444 8.03 -9.90 -7.22
CA LYS A 444 6.75 -10.61 -7.17
C LYS A 444 5.82 -9.90 -6.19
N MET A 445 4.58 -9.70 -6.62
CA MET A 445 3.50 -9.05 -5.88
C MET A 445 2.29 -9.97 -5.96
N CYS A 446 1.98 -10.70 -4.89
CA CYS A 446 0.97 -11.77 -4.99
C CYS A 446 -0.44 -11.20 -5.19
N GLY A 447 -0.71 -10.01 -4.65
CA GLY A 447 -1.94 -9.25 -4.83
C GLY A 447 -1.63 -7.84 -5.29
N ILE A 448 -2.41 -7.38 -6.27
CA ILE A 448 -2.41 -6.00 -6.77
C ILE A 448 -3.85 -5.54 -7.01
N ASN A 449 -4.08 -4.25 -6.96
CA ASN A 449 -5.37 -3.61 -7.27
C ASN A 449 -5.09 -2.26 -7.99
N PRO A 450 -6.11 -1.55 -8.47
CA PRO A 450 -5.94 -0.25 -9.15
C PRO A 450 -5.25 0.85 -8.31
N LYS A 451 -5.26 0.75 -6.97
CA LYS A 451 -4.62 1.71 -6.07
C LYS A 451 -3.19 1.31 -5.67
N THR A 452 -2.76 0.09 -5.96
CA THR A 452 -1.47 -0.45 -5.55
C THR A 452 -0.35 0.33 -6.19
N THR A 453 0.42 1.07 -5.38
CA THR A 453 1.48 1.95 -5.86
C THR A 453 2.81 1.59 -5.22
N VAL A 454 3.83 1.36 -6.04
CA VAL A 454 5.20 1.03 -5.62
C VAL A 454 6.16 2.17 -5.93
N ALA A 455 7.16 2.39 -5.07
CA ALA A 455 8.23 3.34 -5.30
C ALA A 455 9.44 2.62 -5.89
N VAL A 456 9.90 3.03 -7.07
CA VAL A 456 11.10 2.47 -7.72
C VAL A 456 12.18 3.54 -7.77
N TYR A 457 13.38 3.17 -7.35
CA TYR A 457 14.52 4.09 -7.24
C TYR A 457 15.57 3.75 -8.28
N PHE A 458 16.19 4.78 -8.86
CA PHE A 458 17.14 4.66 -9.95
C PHE A 458 18.43 5.42 -9.67
N GLU A 459 19.51 4.99 -10.33
CA GLU A 459 20.76 5.73 -10.40
C GLU A 459 21.20 5.93 -11.85
N VAL A 460 21.84 7.07 -12.11
CA VAL A 460 22.54 7.33 -13.36
C VAL A 460 23.95 6.78 -13.24
N VAL A 461 24.37 5.98 -14.21
CA VAL A 461 25.70 5.33 -14.22
C VAL A 461 26.70 5.99 -15.18
N SER A 462 26.23 6.91 -16.01
CA SER A 462 27.08 7.67 -16.94
C SER A 462 28.17 8.45 -16.20
N GLN A 463 29.42 8.30 -16.65
CA GLN A 463 30.58 8.95 -16.03
C GLN A 463 30.59 10.46 -16.35
N HIS A 464 31.12 11.24 -15.41
CA HIS A 464 31.29 12.68 -15.61
C HIS A 464 32.28 12.95 -16.75
N GLY A 465 31.96 13.91 -17.63
CA GLY A 465 32.81 14.28 -18.78
C GLY A 465 32.63 13.41 -20.04
N GLN A 466 31.81 12.36 -20.02
CA GLN A 466 31.39 11.68 -21.25
C GLN A 466 30.10 12.31 -21.80
N PRO A 467 30.14 12.99 -22.96
CA PRO A 467 28.95 13.59 -23.52
C PRO A 467 27.98 12.50 -23.96
N LEU A 468 26.73 12.60 -23.50
CA LEU A 468 25.65 11.78 -24.03
C LEU A 468 25.36 12.19 -25.47
N GLN A 469 24.92 11.23 -26.30
CA GLN A 469 24.52 11.55 -27.67
C GLN A 469 23.39 12.59 -27.66
N PRO A 470 23.43 13.61 -28.55
CA PRO A 470 22.37 14.60 -28.65
C PRO A 470 21.01 13.93 -28.87
N GLY A 471 20.02 14.30 -28.05
CA GLY A 471 18.67 13.70 -28.10
C GLY A 471 18.53 12.36 -27.37
N SER A 472 19.58 11.89 -26.67
CA SER A 472 19.47 10.74 -25.77
C SER A 472 18.45 10.99 -24.66
N ARG A 473 17.71 9.95 -24.32
CA ARG A 473 16.69 9.94 -23.27
C ARG A 473 16.92 8.72 -22.38
N GLY A 474 16.65 8.87 -21.09
CA GLY A 474 16.53 7.73 -20.19
C GLY A 474 15.17 7.11 -20.40
N LEU A 475 15.14 5.87 -20.91
CA LEU A 475 13.89 5.11 -20.99
C LEU A 475 13.80 4.09 -19.86
N ILE A 476 12.59 3.93 -19.37
CA ILE A 476 12.23 2.95 -18.34
C ILE A 476 10.98 2.22 -18.84
N GLN A 477 11.02 0.90 -18.84
CA GLN A 477 9.87 0.05 -19.18
C GLN A 477 9.52 -0.83 -17.98
N PHE A 478 8.28 -0.67 -17.51
CA PHE A 478 7.67 -1.50 -16.49
C PHE A 478 6.84 -2.59 -17.18
N LEU A 479 7.08 -3.84 -16.81
CA LEU A 479 6.38 -5.02 -17.31
C LEU A 479 5.68 -5.71 -16.14
N THR A 480 4.36 -5.54 -16.05
CA THR A 480 3.54 -6.11 -14.99
C THR A 480 2.74 -7.28 -15.55
N HIS A 481 3.21 -8.49 -15.29
CA HIS A 481 2.50 -9.72 -15.65
C HIS A 481 1.64 -10.17 -14.47
N TYR A 482 0.36 -10.44 -14.66
CA TYR A 482 -0.54 -10.84 -13.59
C TYR A 482 -1.69 -11.74 -14.05
N GLN A 483 -2.31 -12.44 -13.12
CA GLN A 483 -3.56 -13.17 -13.32
C GLN A 483 -4.73 -12.23 -13.03
N HIS A 484 -5.50 -11.89 -14.07
CA HIS A 484 -6.73 -11.14 -13.94
C HIS A 484 -7.83 -12.02 -13.32
N SER A 485 -8.75 -11.41 -12.58
CA SER A 485 -9.86 -12.11 -11.89
C SER A 485 -10.80 -12.86 -12.85
N SER A 486 -10.86 -12.45 -14.12
CA SER A 486 -11.57 -13.17 -15.19
C SER A 486 -10.96 -14.53 -15.56
N GLY A 487 -9.78 -14.88 -15.02
CA GLY A 487 -9.05 -16.10 -15.34
C GLY A 487 -8.13 -15.99 -16.55
N GLN A 488 -7.80 -14.78 -17.00
CA GLN A 488 -6.81 -14.54 -18.06
C GLN A 488 -5.47 -14.10 -17.46
N PHE A 489 -4.37 -14.47 -18.11
CA PHE A 489 -3.10 -13.80 -17.85
C PHE A 489 -3.01 -12.52 -18.67
N ARG A 490 -2.60 -11.43 -18.03
CA ARG A 490 -2.41 -10.15 -18.68
C ARG A 490 -0.98 -9.65 -18.47
N LEU A 491 -0.50 -8.91 -19.45
CA LEU A 491 0.77 -8.17 -19.36
C LEU A 491 0.48 -6.70 -19.57
N ARG A 492 0.68 -5.89 -18.53
CA ARG A 492 0.64 -4.44 -18.64
C ARG A 492 2.05 -3.90 -18.86
N VAL A 493 2.20 -3.06 -19.87
CA VAL A 493 3.48 -2.48 -20.29
C VAL A 493 3.36 -0.97 -20.23
N THR A 494 4.18 -0.34 -19.40
CA THR A 494 4.31 1.12 -19.32
C THR A 494 5.73 1.48 -19.72
N THR A 495 5.91 2.23 -20.80
CA THR A 495 7.22 2.73 -21.22
C THR A 495 7.25 4.25 -21.13
N VAL A 496 8.17 4.78 -20.33
CA VAL A 496 8.35 6.21 -20.13
C VAL A 496 9.74 6.65 -20.60
N ALA A 497 9.84 7.88 -21.09
CA ALA A 497 11.10 8.51 -21.47
C ALA A 497 11.27 9.85 -20.76
N ARG A 498 12.49 10.14 -20.29
CA ARG A 498 12.87 11.44 -19.70
C ARG A 498 14.17 11.93 -20.34
N ASN A 499 14.29 13.23 -20.52
CA ASN A 499 15.49 13.82 -21.12
C ASN A 499 16.62 13.85 -20.10
N PHE A 500 17.86 13.73 -20.57
CA PHE A 500 19.03 14.07 -19.78
C PHE A 500 19.38 15.55 -19.93
N ALA A 501 19.94 16.13 -18.87
CA ALA A 501 20.50 17.47 -18.89
C ALA A 501 21.80 17.54 -18.09
N GLU A 502 22.66 18.50 -18.43
CA GLU A 502 23.87 18.79 -17.64
C GLU A 502 23.49 19.25 -16.22
N GLY A 503 24.32 18.96 -15.22
CA GLY A 503 23.97 19.15 -13.80
C GLY A 503 23.63 20.58 -13.37
N ASN A 504 24.06 21.61 -14.11
CA ASN A 504 23.74 23.01 -13.85
C ASN A 504 22.57 23.54 -14.71
N SER A 505 21.94 22.68 -15.51
CA SER A 505 20.82 23.08 -16.35
C SER A 505 19.62 23.49 -15.49
N PRO A 506 19.01 24.67 -15.72
CA PRO A 506 17.83 25.09 -14.99
C PRO A 506 16.64 24.16 -15.22
N GLN A 507 16.65 23.37 -16.30
CA GLN A 507 15.62 22.38 -16.61
C GLN A 507 15.49 21.31 -15.53
N ILE A 508 16.58 20.96 -14.84
CA ILE A 508 16.54 19.96 -13.75
C ILE A 508 15.68 20.50 -12.60
N ALA A 509 15.98 21.70 -12.13
CA ALA A 509 15.22 22.36 -11.06
C ALA A 509 13.75 22.59 -11.45
N GLN A 510 13.49 23.00 -12.70
CA GLN A 510 12.13 23.19 -13.21
C GLN A 510 11.34 21.88 -13.34
N SER A 511 12.02 20.73 -13.40
CA SER A 511 11.41 19.41 -13.53
C SER A 511 11.14 18.69 -12.21
N PHE A 512 11.52 19.31 -11.08
CA PHE A 512 11.33 18.75 -9.75
C PHE A 512 9.85 18.72 -9.38
N ASP A 513 9.39 17.54 -8.98
CA ASP A 513 8.05 17.32 -8.45
C ASP A 513 8.15 17.18 -6.93
N GLN A 514 7.93 18.29 -6.21
CA GLN A 514 8.05 18.33 -4.74
C GLN A 514 7.08 17.38 -4.02
N GLU A 515 5.93 17.10 -4.62
CA GLU A 515 4.90 16.22 -4.05
C GLU A 515 5.35 14.76 -4.13
N ALA A 516 5.70 14.29 -5.35
CA ALA A 516 6.22 12.95 -5.55
C ALA A 516 7.52 12.74 -4.75
N ALA A 517 8.41 13.74 -4.74
CA ALA A 517 9.64 13.71 -3.97
C ALA A 517 9.38 13.56 -2.46
N ALA A 518 8.39 14.26 -1.90
CA ALA A 518 8.05 14.16 -0.49
C ALA A 518 7.60 12.74 -0.12
N VAL A 519 6.74 12.12 -0.92
CA VAL A 519 6.26 10.75 -0.71
C VAL A 519 7.39 9.73 -0.90
N LEU A 520 8.22 9.89 -1.93
CA LEU A 520 9.37 9.01 -2.20
C LEU A 520 10.40 9.05 -1.06
N MET A 521 10.64 10.23 -0.49
CA MET A 521 11.50 10.40 0.68
C MET A 521 10.85 9.89 1.97
N ALA A 522 9.53 10.03 2.12
CA ALA A 522 8.78 9.44 3.22
C ALA A 522 8.88 7.91 3.23
N ARG A 523 8.74 7.27 2.06
CA ARG A 523 8.92 5.81 1.92
C ARG A 523 10.34 5.35 2.28
N ILE A 524 11.38 6.11 1.91
CA ILE A 524 12.76 5.83 2.36
C ILE A 524 12.88 5.99 3.88
N ALA A 525 12.34 7.07 4.45
CA ALA A 525 12.42 7.35 5.88
C ALA A 525 11.73 6.25 6.70
N VAL A 526 10.54 5.83 6.28
CA VAL A 526 9.79 4.76 6.94
C VAL A 526 10.50 3.42 6.82
N PHE A 527 11.06 3.10 5.64
CA PHE A 527 11.86 1.90 5.46
C PHE A 527 13.09 1.89 6.36
N LYS A 528 13.78 3.04 6.48
CA LYS A 528 14.90 3.21 7.41
C LYS A 528 14.47 3.06 8.87
N ALA A 529 13.33 3.61 9.25
CA ALA A 529 12.79 3.51 10.60
C ALA A 529 12.30 2.11 11.00
N GLU A 530 12.41 1.10 10.13
CA GLU A 530 12.27 -0.31 10.51
C GLU A 530 13.58 -0.96 10.99
N ILE A 531 14.73 -0.35 10.66
CA ILE A 531 16.07 -0.89 10.88
C ILE A 531 16.86 0.01 11.82
N ASP A 532 16.85 1.31 11.53
CA ASP A 532 17.59 2.36 12.23
C ASP A 532 16.73 2.98 13.35
N ASP A 533 17.40 3.61 14.33
CA ASP A 533 16.73 4.32 15.42
C ASP A 533 16.02 5.61 14.92
N GLY A 534 14.86 5.92 15.50
CA GLY A 534 14.00 7.03 15.09
C GLY A 534 14.72 8.39 15.00
N PRO A 535 15.48 8.82 16.04
CA PRO A 535 16.23 10.06 16.02
C PRO A 535 17.27 10.16 14.89
N ASP A 536 17.89 9.04 14.50
CA ASP A 536 18.88 9.03 13.40
C ASP A 536 18.21 9.19 12.04
N VAL A 537 17.03 8.59 11.84
CA VAL A 537 16.22 8.79 10.65
C VAL A 537 15.77 10.26 10.52
N LEU A 538 15.37 10.89 11.63
CA LEU A 538 15.00 12.31 11.64
C LEU A 538 16.19 13.21 11.27
N ARG A 539 17.38 12.96 11.86
CA ARG A 539 18.61 13.69 11.51
C ARG A 539 19.00 13.48 10.05
N TRP A 540 18.82 12.28 9.51
CA TRP A 540 19.05 11.99 8.11
C TRP A 540 18.12 12.83 7.22
N LEU A 541 16.82 12.88 7.54
CA LEU A 541 15.83 13.67 6.81
C LEU A 541 16.17 15.16 6.83
N ASP A 542 16.51 15.71 8.00
CA ASP A 542 16.93 17.11 8.16
C ASP A 542 18.17 17.43 7.32
N ARG A 543 19.17 16.53 7.32
CA ARG A 543 20.38 16.69 6.49
C ARG A 543 20.07 16.67 5.00
N MET A 544 19.15 15.81 4.54
CA MET A 544 18.73 15.78 3.14
C MET A 544 18.01 17.07 2.75
N LEU A 545 17.11 17.58 3.60
CA LEU A 545 16.43 18.84 3.37
C LEU A 545 17.41 20.02 3.30
N ILE A 546 18.33 20.13 4.26
CA ILE A 546 19.34 21.21 4.29
C ILE A 546 20.18 21.18 3.00
N ARG A 547 20.67 20.00 2.58
CA ARG A 547 21.46 19.86 1.36
C ARG A 547 20.68 20.23 0.10
N LEU A 548 19.39 19.86 0.04
CA LEU A 548 18.53 20.24 -1.08
C LEU A 548 18.38 21.76 -1.17
N CYS A 549 18.09 22.42 -0.03
CA CYS A 549 17.99 23.87 0.04
C CYS A 549 19.31 24.57 -0.30
N GLN A 550 20.46 24.05 0.17
CA GLN A 550 21.78 24.57 -0.19
C GLN A 550 22.05 24.51 -1.71
N LYS A 551 21.50 23.51 -2.41
CA LYS A 551 21.73 23.33 -3.85
C LYS A 551 20.78 24.17 -4.72
N PHE A 552 19.53 24.33 -4.30
CA PHE A 552 18.46 24.86 -5.17
C PHE A 552 17.81 26.16 -4.68
N ALA A 553 18.12 26.64 -3.47
CA ALA A 553 17.67 27.95 -3.02
C ALA A 553 18.60 29.06 -3.50
N ASP A 554 18.03 30.24 -3.70
CA ASP A 554 18.79 31.48 -3.91
C ASP A 554 19.03 32.13 -2.56
N TYR A 555 20.30 32.43 -2.25
CA TYR A 555 20.67 33.12 -1.02
C TYR A 555 22.06 33.77 -1.11
N VAL A 556 22.25 34.78 -0.26
CA VAL A 556 23.56 35.35 0.07
C VAL A 556 24.12 34.57 1.27
N LYS A 557 25.39 34.17 1.16
CA LYS A 557 26.06 33.38 2.20
C LYS A 557 26.02 34.13 3.54
N GLU A 558 25.76 33.40 4.63
CA GLU A 558 25.62 33.93 6.00
C GLU A 558 24.46 34.94 6.20
N ASP A 559 23.57 35.15 5.22
CA ASP A 559 22.38 36.02 5.37
C ASP A 559 21.07 35.23 5.22
N PRO A 560 20.45 34.78 6.33
CA PRO A 560 19.21 34.01 6.29
C PRO A 560 18.01 34.77 5.71
N SER A 561 18.05 36.10 5.70
CA SER A 561 16.94 36.93 5.20
C SER A 561 16.81 36.90 3.68
N SER A 562 17.93 36.63 3.00
CA SER A 562 18.04 36.52 1.54
C SER A 562 17.47 35.21 0.96
N PHE A 563 17.26 34.18 1.80
CA PHE A 563 16.86 32.84 1.36
C PHE A 563 15.53 32.83 0.63
N ARG A 564 15.51 32.34 -0.62
CA ARG A 564 14.31 32.16 -1.44
C ARG A 564 14.32 30.79 -2.12
N LEU A 565 13.15 30.16 -2.18
CA LEU A 565 12.93 28.93 -2.94
C LEU A 565 11.99 29.22 -4.12
N ALA A 566 12.26 28.60 -5.26
CA ALA A 566 11.34 28.60 -6.38
C ALA A 566 10.04 27.89 -6.04
N THR A 567 8.97 28.17 -6.78
CA THR A 567 7.62 27.60 -6.59
C THR A 567 7.61 26.07 -6.54
N ASN A 568 8.46 25.43 -7.35
CA ASN A 568 8.54 23.97 -7.43
C ASN A 568 9.20 23.34 -6.19
N PHE A 569 9.80 24.14 -5.30
CA PHE A 569 10.46 23.67 -4.07
C PHE A 569 9.84 24.27 -2.79
N SER A 570 8.98 25.28 -2.90
CA SER A 570 8.56 26.09 -1.76
C SER A 570 7.75 25.32 -0.70
N ILE A 571 7.03 24.27 -1.11
CA ILE A 571 6.18 23.45 -0.23
C ILE A 571 6.97 22.25 0.32
N TYR A 572 8.02 21.81 -0.35
CA TYR A 572 8.83 20.66 0.08
C TYR A 572 9.30 20.73 1.56
N PRO A 573 9.85 21.86 2.08
CA PRO A 573 10.18 21.97 3.49
C PRO A 573 9.00 21.79 4.44
N GLN A 574 7.80 22.21 4.03
CA GLN A 574 6.57 22.03 4.80
C GLN A 574 6.19 20.54 4.87
N PHE A 575 6.27 19.80 3.77
CA PHE A 575 6.07 18.35 3.80
C PHE A 575 7.06 17.65 4.72
N MET A 576 8.34 18.02 4.68
CA MET A 576 9.35 17.45 5.57
C MET A 576 9.08 17.78 7.05
N PHE A 577 8.56 18.98 7.34
CA PHE A 577 8.13 19.37 8.68
C PHE A 577 6.96 18.54 9.22
N HIS A 578 5.96 18.24 8.38
CA HIS A 578 4.85 17.40 8.80
C HIS A 578 5.25 15.93 8.89
N LEU A 579 6.06 15.42 7.93
CA LEU A 579 6.58 14.06 7.93
C LEU A 579 7.36 13.74 9.21
N ARG A 580 8.27 14.61 9.64
CA ARG A 580 9.08 14.41 10.86
C ARG A 580 8.24 14.34 12.15
N ARG A 581 7.03 14.90 12.16
CA ARG A 581 6.08 14.90 13.29
C ARG A 581 4.95 13.89 13.12
N SER A 582 4.91 13.20 11.97
CA SER A 582 3.87 12.24 11.67
C SER A 582 4.03 10.96 12.49
N GLN A 583 2.93 10.22 12.63
CA GLN A 583 2.89 8.92 13.33
C GLN A 583 3.73 7.83 12.62
N PHE A 584 4.23 8.11 11.42
CA PHE A 584 5.14 7.22 10.70
C PHE A 584 6.53 7.16 11.34
N LEU A 585 7.01 8.31 11.84
CA LEU A 585 8.37 8.47 12.40
C LEU A 585 8.35 8.74 13.91
N GLN A 586 7.35 9.48 14.41
CA GLN A 586 7.14 9.69 15.84
C GLN A 586 6.08 8.73 16.37
N VAL A 587 6.54 7.64 16.95
CA VAL A 587 5.67 6.54 17.40
C VAL A 587 5.10 6.73 18.81
N PHE A 588 5.43 7.84 19.48
CA PHE A 588 4.85 8.18 20.78
C PHE A 588 3.32 8.27 20.68
N ASN A 589 2.61 7.79 21.70
CA ASN A 589 1.15 7.71 21.74
C ASN A 589 0.52 6.84 20.62
N ASN A 590 1.29 5.93 20.04
CA ASN A 590 0.78 4.87 19.18
C ASN A 590 1.22 3.51 19.72
N SER A 591 0.43 2.50 19.47
CA SER A 591 0.82 1.12 19.68
C SER A 591 1.73 0.61 18.54
N PRO A 592 2.56 -0.41 18.79
CA PRO A 592 3.28 -1.15 17.75
C PRO A 592 2.41 -1.57 16.56
N ASP A 593 1.19 -2.03 16.80
CA ASP A 593 0.26 -2.50 15.76
C ASP A 593 -0.30 -1.34 14.91
N GLU A 594 -0.65 -0.21 15.52
CA GLU A 594 -1.07 0.99 14.78
C GLU A 594 0.06 1.53 13.90
N THR A 595 1.28 1.59 14.41
CA THR A 595 2.44 2.00 13.60
C THR A 595 2.66 1.07 12.41
N ALA A 596 2.52 -0.26 12.62
CA ALA A 596 2.63 -1.22 11.53
C ALA A 596 1.52 -1.01 10.47
N PHE A 597 0.29 -0.73 10.90
CA PHE A 597 -0.83 -0.41 10.02
C PHE A 597 -0.62 0.87 9.21
N TYR A 598 -0.26 1.98 9.85
CA TYR A 598 -0.01 3.25 9.15
C TYR A 598 1.10 3.09 8.10
N ARG A 599 2.23 2.48 8.48
CA ARG A 599 3.36 2.24 7.56
C ARG A 599 3.00 1.28 6.43
N HIS A 600 2.13 0.32 6.67
CA HIS A 600 1.60 -0.56 5.62
C HIS A 600 0.86 0.26 4.57
N VAL A 601 -0.14 1.05 5.00
CA VAL A 601 -1.00 1.83 4.10
C VAL A 601 -0.20 2.87 3.29
N LEU A 602 0.75 3.59 3.90
CA LEU A 602 1.62 4.54 3.18
C LEU A 602 2.39 3.91 2.02
N ASN A 603 2.76 2.62 2.16
CA ASN A 603 3.50 1.89 1.14
C ASN A 603 2.60 1.28 0.05
N HIS A 604 1.27 1.35 0.23
CA HIS A 604 0.27 0.92 -0.75
C HIS A 604 -0.24 2.09 -1.61
N GLU A 605 -0.46 3.24 -0.98
CA GLU A 605 -1.21 4.36 -1.57
C GLU A 605 -0.43 5.21 -2.59
N ASP A 606 -1.18 5.93 -3.43
CA ASP A 606 -0.66 6.85 -4.44
C ASP A 606 -0.09 8.15 -3.84
N VAL A 607 0.30 9.10 -4.69
CA VAL A 607 0.89 10.38 -4.27
C VAL A 607 -0.11 11.18 -3.44
N ASN A 608 -1.33 11.36 -3.94
CA ASN A 608 -2.33 12.22 -3.34
C ASN A 608 -2.73 11.73 -1.94
N ASN A 609 -3.04 10.45 -1.81
CA ASN A 609 -3.38 9.85 -0.52
C ASN A 609 -2.20 9.88 0.45
N SER A 610 -0.98 9.61 -0.04
CA SER A 610 0.23 9.69 0.78
C SER A 610 0.51 11.12 1.28
N LEU A 611 0.24 12.15 0.46
CA LEU A 611 0.36 13.54 0.88
C LEU A 611 -0.63 13.89 1.98
N ILE A 612 -1.90 13.46 1.86
CA ILE A 612 -2.92 13.67 2.90
C ILE A 612 -2.49 13.02 4.22
N MET A 613 -1.86 11.84 4.16
CA MET A 613 -1.32 11.19 5.36
C MET A 613 -0.15 11.95 5.99
N ILE A 614 0.74 12.54 5.16
CA ILE A 614 1.90 13.31 5.63
C ILE A 614 1.46 14.65 6.19
N GLN A 615 0.68 15.40 5.41
CA GLN A 615 0.12 16.70 5.72
C GLN A 615 -1.40 16.66 5.53
N PRO A 616 -2.15 16.44 6.63
CA PRO A 616 -3.60 16.45 6.62
C PRO A 616 -4.20 17.73 6.00
N THR A 617 -5.33 17.57 5.32
CA THR A 617 -6.08 18.70 4.75
C THR A 617 -7.08 19.22 5.78
N LEU A 618 -7.30 20.54 5.77
CA LEU A 618 -8.24 21.20 6.67
C LEU A 618 -9.09 22.17 5.86
N MET A 619 -10.39 21.90 5.80
CA MET A 619 -11.38 22.76 5.13
C MET A 619 -12.18 23.54 6.17
N SER A 620 -12.40 24.82 5.93
CA SER A 620 -13.22 25.69 6.80
C SER A 620 -14.54 26.03 6.13
N TYR A 621 -15.63 25.91 6.89
CA TYR A 621 -16.99 26.22 6.49
C TYR A 621 -17.50 27.34 7.41
N GLY A 622 -18.07 28.39 6.83
CA GLY A 622 -18.66 29.49 7.60
C GLY A 622 -19.72 30.21 6.78
N PHE A 623 -20.41 31.18 7.39
CA PHE A 623 -21.50 31.92 6.74
C PHE A 623 -21.03 32.92 5.68
N VAL A 624 -19.81 33.44 5.84
CA VAL A 624 -19.31 34.58 5.03
C VAL A 624 -18.63 34.11 3.75
N GLN A 625 -17.93 32.99 3.82
CA GLN A 625 -17.09 32.49 2.73
C GLN A 625 -17.48 31.05 2.41
N PRO A 626 -17.45 30.66 1.13
CA PRO A 626 -17.66 29.28 0.74
C PRO A 626 -16.57 28.36 1.34
N PRO A 627 -16.80 27.05 1.38
CA PRO A 627 -15.81 26.09 1.86
C PRO A 627 -14.45 26.30 1.19
N GLN A 628 -13.40 26.48 1.99
CA GLN A 628 -12.06 26.74 1.47
C GLN A 628 -10.99 26.02 2.30
N PRO A 629 -9.87 25.63 1.67
CA PRO A 629 -8.71 25.11 2.38
C PRO A 629 -8.13 26.18 3.30
N VAL A 630 -7.82 25.80 4.53
CA VAL A 630 -7.14 26.65 5.52
C VAL A 630 -5.85 25.99 6.00
N LEU A 631 -4.95 26.79 6.56
CA LEU A 631 -3.70 26.26 7.11
C LEU A 631 -3.99 25.27 8.23
N LEU A 632 -3.21 24.18 8.27
CA LEU A 632 -3.23 23.21 9.36
C LEU A 632 -2.55 23.81 10.62
N ASP A 633 -3.17 24.83 11.18
CA ASP A 633 -2.65 25.67 12.25
C ASP A 633 -3.71 26.00 13.31
N SER A 634 -3.26 26.22 14.55
CA SER A 634 -4.05 26.79 15.65
C SER A 634 -4.89 28.02 15.29
N ILE A 635 -4.42 28.88 14.39
CA ILE A 635 -5.10 30.13 13.97
C ILE A 635 -6.38 29.84 13.18
N SER A 636 -6.47 28.67 12.55
CA SER A 636 -7.65 28.27 11.77
C SER A 636 -8.84 27.87 12.65
N ILE A 637 -8.61 27.65 13.96
CA ILE A 637 -9.70 27.39 14.91
C ILE A 637 -10.39 28.70 15.25
N LYS A 638 -11.64 28.84 14.82
CA LYS A 638 -12.51 29.97 15.15
C LYS A 638 -13.83 29.49 15.76
N PRO A 639 -14.49 30.28 16.62
CA PRO A 639 -15.72 29.86 17.29
C PRO A 639 -16.92 29.79 16.33
N ASP A 640 -16.89 30.52 15.23
CA ASP A 640 -17.98 30.71 14.27
C ASP A 640 -17.84 29.89 12.97
N VAL A 641 -16.93 28.91 12.94
CA VAL A 641 -16.69 28.06 11.77
C VAL A 641 -16.81 26.57 12.12
N ILE A 642 -17.04 25.76 11.08
CA ILE A 642 -16.88 24.31 11.13
C ILE A 642 -15.61 23.95 10.38
N LEU A 643 -14.83 23.01 10.90
CA LEU A 643 -13.65 22.50 10.23
C LEU A 643 -13.85 21.03 9.86
N LEU A 644 -13.49 20.66 8.63
CA LEU A 644 -13.36 19.27 8.19
C LEU A 644 -11.87 18.96 8.08
N LEU A 645 -11.37 18.13 8.99
CA LEU A 645 -10.02 17.59 8.97
C LEU A 645 -10.04 16.22 8.31
N ASP A 646 -9.17 16.05 7.33
CA ASP A 646 -8.92 14.76 6.70
C ASP A 646 -7.44 14.38 6.85
N THR A 647 -7.20 13.30 7.61
CA THR A 647 -5.87 12.75 7.86
C THR A 647 -5.61 11.46 7.08
N PHE A 648 -6.42 11.16 6.06
CA PHE A 648 -6.57 9.86 5.42
C PHE A 648 -7.16 8.77 6.35
N PHE A 649 -6.58 8.54 7.53
CA PHE A 649 -7.05 7.54 8.51
C PHE A 649 -8.28 7.97 9.32
N HIS A 650 -8.46 9.29 9.49
CA HIS A 650 -9.56 9.88 10.23
C HIS A 650 -10.19 10.98 9.39
N ILE A 651 -11.52 11.04 9.42
CA ILE A 651 -12.29 12.19 8.94
C ILE A 651 -12.98 12.79 10.15
N LEU A 652 -12.68 14.05 10.45
CA LEU A 652 -13.12 14.72 11.66
C LEU A 652 -13.85 16.02 11.33
N ILE A 653 -15.10 16.13 11.77
CA ILE A 653 -15.88 17.37 11.76
C ILE A 653 -15.79 18.04 13.13
N PHE A 654 -15.25 19.25 13.15
CA PHE A 654 -15.07 20.07 14.35
C PHE A 654 -16.00 21.28 14.30
N HIS A 655 -16.84 21.43 15.30
CA HIS A 655 -17.71 22.60 15.45
C HIS A 655 -17.05 23.61 16.39
N GLY A 656 -16.84 24.84 15.93
CA GLY A 656 -16.45 25.96 16.78
C GLY A 656 -17.45 26.22 17.91
N GLU A 657 -17.02 26.89 18.97
CA GLU A 657 -17.81 27.12 20.18
C GLU A 657 -19.22 27.69 19.88
N THR A 658 -19.30 28.77 19.09
CA THR A 658 -20.57 29.41 18.75
C THR A 658 -21.47 28.50 17.93
N ILE A 659 -20.90 27.80 16.93
CA ILE A 659 -21.64 26.83 16.12
C ILE A 659 -22.19 25.70 16.98
N ALA A 660 -21.38 25.17 17.90
CA ALA A 660 -21.78 24.11 18.81
C ALA A 660 -22.91 24.57 19.75
N GLN A 661 -22.87 25.81 20.24
CA GLN A 661 -23.94 26.40 21.06
C GLN A 661 -25.25 26.53 20.26
N TRP A 662 -25.21 27.05 19.03
CA TRP A 662 -26.38 27.17 18.16
C TRP A 662 -26.99 25.81 17.81
N ARG A 663 -26.14 24.83 17.50
CA ARG A 663 -26.57 23.44 17.23
C ARG A 663 -27.29 22.83 18.43
N LYS A 664 -26.75 23.01 19.64
CA LYS A 664 -27.35 22.51 20.90
C LYS A 664 -28.67 23.20 21.24
N ALA A 665 -28.79 24.48 20.91
CA ALA A 665 -30.03 25.24 21.10
C ALA A 665 -31.11 24.93 20.03
N GLY A 666 -30.81 24.09 19.04
CA GLY A 666 -31.81 23.62 18.06
C GLY A 666 -32.16 24.66 17.00
N TYR A 667 -31.25 25.60 16.69
CA TYR A 667 -31.51 26.65 15.71
C TYR A 667 -31.76 26.07 14.30
N GLN A 668 -31.11 24.97 13.95
CA GLN A 668 -31.25 24.30 12.65
C GLN A 668 -32.66 23.77 12.36
N ASP A 669 -33.50 23.62 13.41
CA ASP A 669 -34.86 23.08 13.30
C ASP A 669 -35.93 24.19 13.32
N GLN A 670 -35.52 25.46 13.46
CA GLN A 670 -36.41 26.61 13.52
C GLN A 670 -36.60 27.25 12.13
N GLU A 671 -37.81 27.75 11.86
CA GLU A 671 -38.15 28.46 10.63
C GLU A 671 -37.31 29.74 10.50
N GLY A 672 -36.69 29.97 9.34
CA GLY A 672 -35.80 31.11 9.08
C GLY A 672 -34.30 30.86 9.30
N TYR A 673 -33.90 29.70 9.84
CA TYR A 673 -32.50 29.31 10.05
C TYR A 673 -32.00 28.21 9.08
N GLU A 674 -32.61 28.11 7.89
CA GLU A 674 -32.26 27.13 6.87
C GLU A 674 -30.77 27.17 6.48
N ASN A 675 -30.19 28.38 6.37
CA ASN A 675 -28.76 28.57 6.10
C ASN A 675 -27.85 27.91 7.15
N PHE A 676 -28.26 27.87 8.41
CA PHE A 676 -27.48 27.21 9.47
C PHE A 676 -27.58 25.69 9.36
N LYS A 677 -28.75 25.18 8.97
CA LYS A 677 -28.93 23.75 8.68
C LYS A 677 -28.05 23.33 7.50
N GLU A 678 -28.04 24.11 6.42
CA GLU A 678 -27.16 23.86 5.27
C GLU A 678 -25.68 23.87 5.65
N LEU A 679 -25.25 24.83 6.50
CA LEU A 679 -23.88 24.90 7.00
C LEU A 679 -23.48 23.64 7.79
N LEU A 680 -24.38 23.04 8.56
CA LEU A 680 -24.13 21.80 9.32
C LEU A 680 -24.10 20.54 8.42
N GLU A 681 -24.82 20.54 7.30
CA GLU A 681 -24.88 19.40 6.38
C GLU A 681 -23.75 19.40 5.33
N ALA A 682 -23.28 20.58 4.89
CA ALA A 682 -22.19 20.70 3.90
C ALA A 682 -20.93 19.87 4.24
N PRO A 683 -20.32 19.96 5.44
CA PRO A 683 -19.14 19.15 5.76
C PRO A 683 -19.45 17.65 5.89
N LYS A 684 -20.71 17.28 6.13
CA LYS A 684 -21.11 15.86 6.15
C LYS A 684 -21.17 15.31 4.72
N ALA A 685 -21.76 16.05 3.79
CA ALA A 685 -21.80 15.67 2.38
C ALA A 685 -20.38 15.48 1.81
N ASP A 686 -19.48 16.43 2.06
CA ASP A 686 -18.08 16.33 1.63
C ASP A 686 -17.37 15.13 2.29
N SER A 687 -17.67 14.86 3.57
CA SER A 687 -17.11 13.69 4.26
C SER A 687 -17.61 12.35 3.69
N GLU A 688 -18.85 12.28 3.21
CA GLU A 688 -19.42 11.07 2.59
C GLU A 688 -18.76 10.76 1.25
N GLU A 689 -18.44 11.77 0.45
CA GLU A 689 -17.68 11.61 -0.79
C GLU A 689 -16.27 11.07 -0.53
N LEU A 690 -15.58 11.63 0.46
CA LEU A 690 -14.26 11.13 0.89
C LEU A 690 -14.35 9.69 1.41
N LEU A 691 -15.40 9.36 2.16
CA LEU A 691 -15.65 8.00 2.63
C LEU A 691 -15.93 7.03 1.48
N ALA A 692 -16.54 7.46 0.38
CA ALA A 692 -16.93 6.60 -0.74
C ALA A 692 -15.72 6.01 -1.48
N ASP A 693 -14.67 6.79 -1.71
CA ASP A 693 -13.49 6.35 -2.46
C ASP A 693 -12.44 5.64 -1.57
N ARG A 694 -12.30 6.04 -0.31
CA ARG A 694 -11.15 5.65 0.51
C ARG A 694 -11.10 4.18 0.88
N PHE A 695 -9.90 3.61 0.89
CA PHE A 695 -9.67 2.25 1.38
C PHE A 695 -8.35 2.19 2.17
N PRO A 696 -8.33 1.67 3.41
CA PRO A 696 -9.48 1.25 4.22
C PRO A 696 -10.39 2.42 4.61
N ILE A 697 -11.59 2.11 5.08
CA ILE A 697 -12.55 3.13 5.55
C ILE A 697 -11.95 3.88 6.75
N PRO A 698 -11.88 5.21 6.71
CA PRO A 698 -11.39 5.99 7.83
C PRO A 698 -12.36 6.01 9.00
N ARG A 699 -11.83 6.29 10.18
CA ARG A 699 -12.66 6.55 11.36
C ARG A 699 -13.33 7.92 11.22
N TYR A 700 -14.66 7.94 11.30
CA TYR A 700 -15.46 9.16 11.28
C TYR A 700 -15.66 9.71 12.70
N ILE A 701 -15.31 10.98 12.91
CA ILE A 701 -15.35 11.65 14.21
C ILE A 701 -16.12 12.97 14.08
N VAL A 702 -17.05 13.21 15.00
CA VAL A 702 -17.72 14.51 15.13
C VAL A 702 -17.47 15.02 16.54
N CYS A 703 -16.95 16.25 16.65
CA CYS A 703 -16.66 16.85 17.94
C CYS A 703 -16.94 18.35 17.97
N ASP A 704 -17.08 18.88 19.18
CA ASP A 704 -17.21 20.30 19.45
C ASP A 704 -15.89 20.83 20.04
N GLN A 705 -15.68 22.14 19.94
CA GLN A 705 -14.62 22.84 20.66
C GLN A 705 -14.71 22.54 22.17
N HIS A 706 -13.56 22.25 22.78
CA HIS A 706 -13.42 21.76 24.17
C HIS A 706 -13.91 20.32 24.44
N GLY A 707 -14.44 19.60 23.45
CA GLY A 707 -14.76 18.18 23.57
C GLY A 707 -13.51 17.29 23.64
N SER A 708 -13.61 16.13 24.29
CA SER A 708 -12.48 15.20 24.45
C SER A 708 -11.90 14.71 23.11
N GLN A 709 -12.77 14.53 22.10
CA GLN A 709 -12.40 14.09 20.75
C GLN A 709 -11.73 15.20 19.92
N ALA A 710 -11.81 16.47 20.33
CA ALA A 710 -11.11 17.57 19.65
C ALA A 710 -9.58 17.42 19.69
N ARG A 711 -9.05 16.59 20.60
CA ARG A 711 -7.61 16.26 20.66
C ARG A 711 -7.07 15.67 19.35
N PHE A 712 -7.91 14.98 18.58
CA PHE A 712 -7.52 14.43 17.27
C PHE A 712 -7.17 15.55 16.29
N LEU A 713 -7.88 16.68 16.32
CA LEU A 713 -7.53 17.87 15.56
C LEU A 713 -6.29 18.55 16.15
N LEU A 714 -6.31 18.86 17.45
CA LEU A 714 -5.25 19.66 18.10
C LEU A 714 -3.86 19.03 17.96
N SER A 715 -3.75 17.71 18.01
CA SER A 715 -2.48 16.98 17.84
C SER A 715 -1.88 17.09 16.44
N LYS A 716 -2.67 17.45 15.42
CA LYS A 716 -2.23 17.57 14.02
C LYS A 716 -1.87 18.99 13.63
N LEU A 717 -2.32 19.99 14.38
CA LEU A 717 -2.10 21.39 14.07
C LEU A 717 -0.66 21.83 14.32
N ASN A 718 -0.21 22.78 13.52
CA ASN A 718 1.01 23.53 13.80
C ASN A 718 0.80 24.43 15.04
N PRO A 719 1.67 24.34 16.06
CA PRO A 719 1.55 25.13 17.29
C PRO A 719 2.14 26.53 17.10
N SER A 720 1.52 27.36 16.25
CA SER A 720 1.94 28.77 16.10
C SER A 720 1.66 29.61 17.34
N THR A 721 0.59 29.28 18.07
CA THR A 721 0.28 29.87 19.38
C THR A 721 0.43 28.80 20.45
N THR A 722 1.47 28.91 21.29
CA THR A 722 1.71 28.00 22.43
C THR A 722 1.44 28.69 23.76
N HIS A 723 1.33 27.88 24.81
CA HIS A 723 1.23 28.35 26.19
C HIS A 723 2.42 29.22 26.65
N VAL A 724 3.59 29.09 26.00
CA VAL A 724 4.80 29.87 26.30
C VAL A 724 4.82 31.20 25.53
N SER A 725 4.20 31.25 24.34
CA SER A 725 4.10 32.47 23.51
C SER A 725 3.15 33.55 24.07
N GLY A 726 2.47 33.27 25.19
CA GLY A 726 1.62 34.20 25.92
C GLY A 726 2.41 35.35 26.53
N SER A 727 2.70 36.37 25.73
CA SER A 727 3.17 37.67 26.21
C SER A 727 2.07 38.38 27.02
N MET A 728 2.47 39.05 28.10
CA MET A 728 1.64 39.66 29.15
C MET A 728 0.74 40.84 28.68
N TYR A 729 0.68 41.15 27.38
CA TYR A 729 0.02 42.35 26.83
C TYR A 729 -0.66 42.17 25.46
N GLY A 730 -1.19 40.98 25.14
CA GLY A 730 -1.99 40.80 23.91
C GLY A 730 -2.98 39.66 24.00
N THR A 731 -4.21 39.90 23.53
CA THR A 731 -5.19 38.83 23.27
C THR A 731 -4.62 37.83 22.26
N PRO A 732 -4.57 36.52 22.57
CA PRO A 732 -4.06 35.52 21.64
C PRO A 732 -4.94 35.46 20.39
N GLN A 733 -4.33 35.49 19.19
CA GLN A 733 -5.03 35.47 17.89
C GLN A 733 -5.48 34.05 17.45
N GLY A 734 -5.51 33.06 18.35
CA GLY A 734 -5.90 31.68 18.07
C GLY A 734 -5.91 30.79 19.32
N GLN A 735 -6.39 29.55 19.18
CA GLN A 735 -6.42 28.60 20.31
C GLN A 735 -5.00 28.16 20.68
N ALA A 736 -4.59 28.39 21.94
CA ALA A 736 -3.27 27.97 22.42
C ALA A 736 -3.16 26.44 22.44
N ILE A 737 -2.12 25.90 21.78
CA ILE A 737 -1.78 24.47 21.82
C ILE A 737 -0.74 24.25 22.92
N PHE A 738 -1.06 23.34 23.84
CA PHE A 738 -0.15 22.96 24.93
C PHE A 738 0.85 21.90 24.45
N THR A 739 1.93 22.37 23.83
CA THR A 739 3.05 21.53 23.38
C THR A 739 4.36 22.30 23.42
N ASP A 740 5.47 21.58 23.56
CA ASP A 740 6.85 22.08 23.41
C ASP A 740 7.40 21.85 21.99
N ASP A 741 6.55 21.32 21.09
CA ASP A 741 6.91 21.11 19.70
C ASP A 741 7.29 22.42 19.00
N VAL A 742 8.33 22.33 18.16
CA VAL A 742 8.79 23.43 17.32
C VAL A 742 7.72 23.76 16.26
N SER A 743 7.35 25.04 16.15
CA SER A 743 6.42 25.52 15.12
C SER A 743 7.08 25.52 13.73
N LEU A 744 6.25 25.50 12.68
CA LEU A 744 6.72 25.57 11.29
C LEU A 744 7.58 26.82 11.04
N GLN A 745 7.23 27.95 11.66
CA GLN A 745 8.00 29.19 11.53
C GLN A 745 9.42 29.04 12.08
N VAL A 746 9.56 28.54 13.31
CA VAL A 746 10.87 28.30 13.94
C VAL A 746 11.68 27.26 13.18
N PHE A 747 11.02 26.19 12.69
CA PHE A 747 11.63 25.19 11.83
C PHE A 747 12.21 25.83 10.55
N MET A 748 11.43 26.69 9.88
CA MET A 748 11.87 27.39 8.66
C MET A 748 13.00 28.38 8.95
N GLU A 749 12.99 29.07 10.08
CA GLU A 749 14.10 29.95 10.48
C GLU A 749 15.41 29.16 10.69
N HIS A 750 15.34 28.02 11.37
CA HIS A 750 16.50 27.15 11.56
C HIS A 750 17.00 26.58 10.22
N LEU A 751 16.08 26.13 9.35
CA LEU A 751 16.43 25.66 8.02
C LEU A 751 17.14 26.75 7.21
N LYS A 752 16.60 27.98 7.19
CA LYS A 752 17.22 29.11 6.49
C LYS A 752 18.62 29.38 7.01
N LYS A 753 18.81 29.46 8.33
CA LYS A 753 20.13 29.67 8.96
C LYS A 753 21.13 28.60 8.55
N LEU A 754 20.75 27.32 8.59
CA LEU A 754 21.63 26.20 8.25
C LEU A 754 21.88 26.07 6.73
N ALA A 755 20.91 26.48 5.90
CA ALA A 755 21.08 26.47 4.45
C ALA A 755 22.10 27.53 4.00
N VAL A 756 22.01 28.77 4.53
CA VAL A 756 22.91 29.86 4.12
C VAL A 756 24.31 29.76 4.72
N SER A 757 24.49 28.97 5.79
CA SER A 757 25.78 28.72 6.45
C SER A 757 26.60 27.60 5.78
N GLY A 758 26.20 27.15 4.59
CA GLY A 758 26.75 25.97 3.92
C GLY A 758 28.28 25.95 3.85
N SER A 759 28.84 24.83 4.30
CA SER A 759 30.24 24.42 4.23
C SER A 759 30.70 24.16 2.80
N THR A 760 31.90 24.64 2.46
CA THR A 760 32.67 24.32 1.22
C THR A 760 32.77 22.83 0.94
#